data_AF-A0A0J1IUG6-F1
#
_entry.id   AF-A0A0J1IUG6-F1
#
_cell.length_a   1.000
_cell.length_b   1.000
_cell.length_c   1.000
_cell.angle_alpha   90.00
_cell.angle_beta   90.00
_cell.angle_gamma   90.00
#
_symmetry.space_group_name_H-M   'P 1'
#
loop_
_entity.id
_entity.type
_entity.pdbx_description
1 polymer ?
#
loop_
_entity_poly.entity_id
_entity_poly.type
_entity_poly.pdbx_seq_one_letter_code
_entity_poly.pdbx_strand_id
1 'polypeptide(L)'
;MAEGKEGNAVNFTGTYCGYVKMPSSLTKNVTDCTILADVKLNAVQGSGARIFHFGDTDGKRMYVSFEGKNELVLGITDTKTNKTAEYKTGIKLGTGFWKNIALTMENQTLILYVDGEAVYTLEDCGFTLADLGDVQMNYIGRSENKQSAFLNGLVDNFTVKSAAMTAEELADAYAPEEDAKPVSAEVGSYVTVVGKAPELPETLRVLYDNGIYKDSKVIWEAVSEDKYGKAGSFKVNGTVEGMDHPVQASVFVMDGEETNLASLAKPTAIINSVNDLGGVAGLNDGFEPSSSMDTSHGVWHNWLGNQGGEAWVQYTWEKEIMITASDAYYFKDGGGNFCPVSVKYEYLGSGGDWQAFTGTDGLGVATNKYNKTTFDPVMTKAIRMTMTPEKLGCGVIEWKVYGYQVDTEPAVDMTELKKAVELAETKAAYYYTAETWSTFADVLEEAENMLSDETAVQNDVDAMLTKLQEAKDALEIMPGAVSANLAPQAEVSASVNKAQAVKDGINPVNSSDSSNGVWDSTGEEGREAWVQYDFEELVRIDSTDIYYYQDGGKVKLPKEALVEYLNDEGVWTEAEKITEMKENQYNTITLNKPVLAAAIRVTLQPQDENSAIGIIEWKVSGELVSSQGVNKKNLRNILDIANTKAKGRYTAESWAVFAEALANAQNLVNQGGLTQEEINAAFDALYNAVNELQAAEQTQEIMNIAPEAAVSANINSPNDLGGADTMKDGYDPASSMDKSNGTWHNWGQEGKEAWVQYDWDTAQEIHSIDVYYFTDGGGILLPAESRFEYLGEDGQWYEMNTVSENIPDAYNTLNLETPVMAKALKITMQPVVEAGGLHGVGIIEWRVMAMTGAADSVITSELEGLIAAAQKKSEADYTELGWSQLQTALGQADNALGKGDVTQEEIDAAAKALQEAMIIREDPVVPADKKELINLITLAESKLSGKYTTESLDALKKALQNAKKTAADEKAVQEEVDQAKTALEAAIAGLKVKEDPKPIVNKAELQKLINSYAGLKSSNYTAVSWSAYLKVLNNAKMVNLNANAAQKDVDAALSMLQQAYKALVKAPVVKPVPKKNAVVTIGNAKYKVTKSSSKNGTVMYVKPTKKTFKKVTIPAAVKINGYTFKVTQIAKKAFYKNKKLQSVTIGKYVTNIGPSAFRDCKKLKSVVIGSSVKRIEKYAFMNDKNLKKITIKSKNLKTIQKKAFTNIYSKAEFKVPAKKLKNYKKHLLDRGVKTTAKFKKL
;
A
#
# COMPACT_ATOMS: atom_id res chain seq x y z
N MET A 1 -29.52 -25.68 34.09
CA MET A 1 -29.49 -26.25 32.73
C MET A 1 -28.96 -25.19 31.80
N ALA A 2 -27.86 -25.47 31.12
CA ALA A 2 -27.30 -24.64 30.04
C ALA A 2 -27.47 -25.38 28.71
N GLU A 3 -27.24 -24.70 27.58
CA GLU A 3 -27.19 -25.36 26.27
C GLU A 3 -26.06 -26.40 26.26
N GLY A 4 -26.42 -27.65 25.96
CA GLY A 4 -25.53 -28.80 25.98
C GLY A 4 -24.89 -29.10 24.62
N LYS A 5 -24.07 -30.16 24.56
CA LYS A 5 -23.56 -30.70 23.29
C LYS A 5 -24.71 -31.29 22.48
N GLU A 6 -25.61 -31.99 23.17
CA GLU A 6 -26.85 -32.54 22.62
C GLU A 6 -28.02 -32.21 23.56
N GLY A 7 -28.61 -31.02 23.39
CA GLY A 7 -29.74 -30.59 24.19
C GLY A 7 -29.35 -29.76 25.40
N ASN A 8 -29.45 -30.30 26.62
CA ASN A 8 -29.24 -29.54 27.86
C ASN A 8 -28.13 -30.15 28.73
N ALA A 9 -27.14 -29.33 29.09
CA ALA A 9 -26.10 -29.72 30.02
C ALA A 9 -26.37 -29.24 31.46
N VAL A 10 -25.79 -29.98 32.41
CA VAL A 10 -25.65 -29.52 33.80
C VAL A 10 -24.49 -28.53 33.87
N ASN A 11 -24.75 -27.34 34.44
CA ASN A 11 -23.76 -26.28 34.57
C ASN A 11 -23.20 -26.24 36.00
N PHE A 12 -21.90 -26.48 36.14
CA PHE A 12 -21.15 -26.44 37.38
C PHE A 12 -20.34 -25.14 37.41
N THR A 13 -20.45 -24.38 38.50
CA THR A 13 -19.92 -23.02 38.62
C THR A 13 -18.61 -22.92 39.41
N GLY A 14 -18.04 -24.05 39.83
CA GLY A 14 -16.87 -24.09 40.72
C GLY A 14 -17.15 -23.69 42.17
N THR A 15 -18.42 -23.52 42.56
CA THR A 15 -18.83 -23.13 43.92
C THR A 15 -19.47 -24.30 44.67
N TYR A 16 -19.48 -24.23 46.01
CA TYR A 16 -19.86 -25.30 46.95
C TYR A 16 -21.28 -25.91 46.75
N CYS A 17 -22.12 -25.34 45.87
CA CYS A 17 -23.50 -25.79 45.63
C CYS A 17 -23.78 -26.43 44.26
N GLY A 18 -22.79 -26.57 43.37
CA GLY A 18 -22.99 -27.19 42.04
C GLY A 18 -22.41 -28.59 41.95
N TYR A 19 -23.19 -29.64 42.24
CA TYR A 19 -22.81 -31.04 41.98
C TYR A 19 -24.04 -31.95 41.79
N VAL A 20 -23.85 -33.15 41.22
CA VAL A 20 -24.90 -34.19 41.12
C VAL A 20 -24.52 -35.37 42.00
N LYS A 21 -25.44 -35.86 42.84
CA LYS A 21 -25.30 -37.11 43.58
C LYS A 21 -26.01 -38.24 42.85
N MET A 22 -25.28 -39.32 42.59
CA MET A 22 -25.79 -40.52 41.92
C MET A 22 -26.26 -41.57 42.96
N PRO A 23 -27.21 -42.45 42.61
CA PRO A 23 -27.66 -43.53 43.48
C PRO A 23 -26.52 -44.50 43.83
N SER A 24 -26.53 -45.05 45.05
CA SER A 24 -25.55 -46.07 45.48
C SER A 24 -25.74 -47.42 44.80
N SER A 25 -26.94 -47.73 44.30
CA SER A 25 -27.22 -48.98 43.59
C SER A 25 -26.60 -49.08 42.19
N LEU A 26 -26.05 -47.98 41.65
CA LEU A 26 -25.55 -47.89 40.27
C LEU A 26 -24.34 -48.81 40.00
N THR A 27 -23.53 -49.09 41.03
CA THR A 27 -22.25 -49.79 40.94
C THR A 27 -22.35 -51.25 41.39
N LYS A 28 -23.50 -51.67 41.93
CA LYS A 28 -23.70 -53.00 42.50
C LYS A 28 -23.60 -54.06 41.41
N ASN A 29 -22.71 -55.05 41.62
CA ASN A 29 -22.40 -56.13 40.67
C ASN A 29 -21.81 -55.66 39.33
N VAL A 30 -21.22 -54.46 39.28
CA VAL A 30 -20.58 -53.93 38.07
C VAL A 30 -19.07 -54.23 38.13
N THR A 31 -18.64 -55.28 37.44
CA THR A 31 -17.22 -55.64 37.32
C THR A 31 -16.58 -55.05 36.08
N ASP A 32 -17.32 -55.00 34.96
CA ASP A 32 -16.92 -54.36 33.72
C ASP A 32 -17.85 -53.20 33.41
N CYS A 33 -17.32 -52.07 32.94
CA CYS A 33 -18.13 -50.90 32.65
C CYS A 33 -17.51 -49.92 31.66
N THR A 34 -18.35 -49.03 31.14
CA THR A 34 -17.91 -47.80 30.47
C THR A 34 -18.63 -46.62 31.09
N ILE A 35 -17.88 -45.63 31.56
CA ILE A 35 -18.41 -44.35 32.05
C ILE A 35 -18.08 -43.28 31.00
N LEU A 36 -19.08 -42.59 30.48
CA LEU A 36 -18.97 -41.55 29.45
C LEU A 36 -19.48 -40.23 29.99
N ALA A 37 -18.81 -39.14 29.61
CA ALA A 37 -19.27 -37.78 29.86
C ALA A 37 -18.81 -36.85 28.74
N ASP A 38 -19.72 -36.05 28.18
CA ASP A 38 -19.33 -34.89 27.39
C ASP A 38 -19.07 -33.72 28.33
N VAL A 39 -17.87 -33.15 28.29
CA VAL A 39 -17.39 -32.15 29.24
C VAL A 39 -16.93 -30.91 28.49
N LYS A 40 -17.33 -29.73 28.98
CA LYS A 40 -16.85 -28.44 28.46
C LYS A 40 -16.47 -27.52 29.61
N LEU A 41 -15.18 -27.21 29.73
CA LEU A 41 -14.68 -26.39 30.83
C LEU A 41 -15.04 -24.91 30.63
N ASN A 42 -15.53 -24.26 31.67
CA ASN A 42 -15.83 -22.81 31.66
C ASN A 42 -14.61 -21.98 32.11
N ALA A 43 -13.73 -22.57 32.92
CA ALA A 43 -12.55 -21.92 33.48
C ALA A 43 -11.43 -22.95 33.72
N VAL A 44 -10.27 -22.46 34.16
CA VAL A 44 -9.23 -23.32 34.72
C VAL A 44 -9.75 -23.95 36.02
N GLN A 45 -9.55 -25.25 36.18
CA GLN A 45 -10.01 -26.02 37.30
C GLN A 45 -9.05 -25.92 38.48
N GLY A 46 -9.61 -25.80 39.69
CA GLY A 46 -8.83 -25.99 40.91
C GLY A 46 -8.41 -27.45 41.07
N SER A 47 -7.32 -27.68 41.79
CA SER A 47 -6.81 -29.02 42.11
C SER A 47 -7.89 -29.90 42.73
N GLY A 48 -7.95 -31.15 42.29
CA GLY A 48 -8.90 -32.14 42.76
C GLY A 48 -10.34 -32.00 42.26
N ALA A 49 -10.64 -31.04 41.36
CA ALA A 49 -11.96 -30.93 40.74
C ALA A 49 -12.31 -32.21 39.97
N ARG A 50 -13.49 -32.80 40.25
CA ARG A 50 -13.90 -34.09 39.66
C ARG A 50 -14.83 -33.89 38.48
N ILE A 51 -14.60 -34.60 37.39
CA ILE A 51 -15.62 -34.83 36.36
C ILE A 51 -16.66 -35.76 36.96
N PHE A 52 -16.21 -36.94 37.41
CA PHE A 52 -17.01 -37.89 38.18
C PHE A 52 -16.17 -38.58 39.24
N HIS A 53 -16.86 -39.09 40.26
CA HIS A 53 -16.29 -39.75 41.43
C HIS A 53 -17.18 -40.92 41.83
N PHE A 54 -16.57 -42.09 42.04
CA PHE A 54 -17.22 -43.29 42.55
C PHE A 54 -16.42 -43.78 43.75
N GLY A 55 -17.05 -43.92 44.91
CA GLY A 55 -16.36 -44.24 46.16
C GLY A 55 -17.32 -44.52 47.30
N ASP A 56 -16.80 -45.01 48.42
CA ASP A 56 -17.54 -45.27 49.65
C ASP A 56 -16.78 -44.81 50.90
N THR A 57 -17.42 -44.94 52.07
CA THR A 57 -16.84 -44.54 53.36
C THR A 57 -15.74 -45.46 53.89
N ASP A 58 -15.58 -46.68 53.34
CA ASP A 58 -14.64 -47.72 53.80
C ASP A 58 -13.47 -47.88 52.79
N GLY A 59 -12.98 -46.72 52.35
CA GLY A 59 -12.82 -46.32 50.96
C GLY A 59 -11.95 -47.09 49.97
N LYS A 60 -12.61 -47.87 49.13
CA LYS A 60 -12.18 -47.91 47.73
C LYS A 60 -12.84 -46.75 46.97
N ARG A 61 -12.09 -46.06 46.11
CA ARG A 61 -12.64 -45.01 45.24
C ARG A 61 -11.86 -44.88 43.94
N MET A 62 -12.57 -44.47 42.90
CA MET A 62 -12.10 -44.22 41.54
C MET A 62 -12.69 -42.89 41.05
N TYR A 63 -11.89 -42.08 40.39
CA TYR A 63 -12.33 -40.79 39.86
C TYR A 63 -11.50 -40.33 38.67
N VAL A 64 -12.12 -39.46 37.85
CA VAL A 64 -11.41 -38.63 36.87
C VAL A 64 -11.48 -37.19 37.31
N SER A 65 -10.32 -36.55 37.40
CA SER A 65 -10.17 -35.20 37.95
C SER A 65 -9.21 -34.32 37.18
N PHE A 66 -9.03 -33.10 37.67
CA PHE A 66 -8.10 -32.13 37.14
C PHE A 66 -7.01 -31.74 38.14
N GLU A 67 -5.79 -31.64 37.63
CA GLU A 67 -4.64 -31.04 38.32
C GLU A 67 -3.94 -30.01 37.42
N GLY A 68 -3.02 -29.22 37.97
CA GLY A 68 -1.98 -28.52 37.17
C GLY A 68 -2.44 -27.76 35.92
N LYS A 69 -3.52 -26.95 36.01
CA LYS A 69 -4.14 -26.20 34.90
C LYS A 69 -4.87 -27.12 33.88
N ASN A 70 -5.93 -27.80 34.33
CA ASN A 70 -6.81 -28.67 33.53
C ASN A 70 -6.18 -29.97 33.01
N GLU A 71 -5.10 -30.44 33.61
CA GLU A 71 -4.55 -31.76 33.30
C GLU A 71 -5.47 -32.85 33.82
N LEU A 72 -5.89 -33.77 32.95
CA LEU A 72 -6.68 -34.92 33.34
C LEU A 72 -5.85 -35.87 34.20
N VAL A 73 -6.46 -36.33 35.29
CA VAL A 73 -5.88 -37.28 36.24
C VAL A 73 -6.86 -38.42 36.48
N LEU A 74 -6.37 -39.65 36.36
CA LEU A 74 -7.08 -40.85 36.80
C LEU A 74 -6.62 -41.17 38.23
N GLY A 75 -7.55 -41.25 39.17
CA GLY A 75 -7.23 -41.55 40.57
C GLY A 75 -7.90 -42.82 41.06
N ILE A 76 -7.14 -43.64 41.78
CA ILE A 76 -7.64 -44.80 42.53
C ILE A 76 -7.07 -44.74 43.94
N THR A 77 -7.90 -45.01 44.94
CA THR A 77 -7.46 -45.08 46.34
C THR A 77 -7.94 -46.36 47.00
N ASP A 78 -7.05 -46.97 47.80
CA ASP A 78 -7.39 -47.95 48.83
C ASP A 78 -7.20 -47.35 50.23
N THR A 79 -8.31 -47.04 50.88
CA THR A 79 -8.40 -46.41 52.20
C THR A 79 -8.05 -47.35 53.35
N LYS A 80 -7.98 -48.68 53.14
CA LYS A 80 -7.50 -49.60 54.19
C LYS A 80 -5.99 -49.54 54.35
N THR A 81 -5.26 -49.14 53.30
CA THR A 81 -3.80 -48.95 53.33
C THR A 81 -3.37 -47.48 53.25
N ASN A 82 -4.34 -46.57 53.08
CA ASN A 82 -4.15 -45.13 52.92
C ASN A 82 -3.23 -44.74 51.73
N LYS A 83 -3.17 -45.59 50.71
CA LYS A 83 -2.41 -45.34 49.48
C LYS A 83 -3.35 -44.82 48.40
N THR A 84 -3.15 -43.56 48.04
CA THR A 84 -3.74 -42.93 46.85
C THR A 84 -2.74 -43.04 45.70
N ALA A 85 -3.17 -43.55 44.56
CA ALA A 85 -2.41 -43.48 43.31
C ALA A 85 -3.14 -42.55 42.33
N GLU A 86 -2.52 -41.41 42.03
CA GLU A 86 -2.99 -40.46 41.03
C GLU A 86 -2.08 -40.53 39.81
N TYR A 87 -2.69 -40.77 38.65
CA TYR A 87 -2.01 -40.97 37.39
C TYR A 87 -2.29 -39.79 36.47
N LYS A 88 -1.28 -38.93 36.30
CA LYS A 88 -1.33 -37.80 35.39
C LYS A 88 -1.26 -38.29 33.95
N THR A 89 -2.21 -37.85 33.13
CA THR A 89 -2.32 -38.29 31.73
C THR A 89 -1.43 -37.51 30.78
N GLY A 90 -0.90 -36.35 31.19
CA GLY A 90 -0.25 -35.39 30.29
C GLY A 90 -1.21 -34.61 29.40
N ILE A 91 -2.51 -34.94 29.40
CA ILE A 91 -3.52 -34.28 28.56
C ILE A 91 -4.17 -33.14 29.31
N LYS A 92 -4.02 -31.92 28.78
CA LYS A 92 -4.64 -30.70 29.31
C LYS A 92 -5.78 -30.23 28.42
N LEU A 93 -6.94 -29.99 29.04
CA LEU A 93 -8.13 -29.54 28.32
C LEU A 93 -8.23 -28.01 28.25
N GLY A 94 -8.48 -27.49 27.05
CA GLY A 94 -8.85 -26.10 26.79
C GLY A 94 -10.25 -25.77 27.29
N THR A 95 -10.47 -24.51 27.66
CA THR A 95 -11.80 -24.02 28.03
C THR A 95 -12.63 -23.71 26.78
N GLY A 96 -13.94 -23.91 26.86
CA GLY A 96 -14.85 -23.60 25.77
C GLY A 96 -15.02 -24.70 24.71
N PHE A 97 -14.30 -25.81 24.80
CA PHE A 97 -14.40 -26.96 23.88
C PHE A 97 -15.15 -28.11 24.53
N TRP A 98 -16.00 -28.78 23.76
CA TRP A 98 -16.64 -30.02 24.18
C TRP A 98 -15.70 -31.19 23.96
N LYS A 99 -15.54 -32.03 24.98
CA LYS A 99 -14.70 -33.23 24.98
C LYS A 99 -15.48 -34.43 25.47
N ASN A 100 -15.40 -35.53 24.76
CA ASN A 100 -15.87 -36.81 25.28
C ASN A 100 -14.79 -37.39 26.19
N ILE A 101 -15.16 -37.70 27.43
CA ILE A 101 -14.29 -38.39 28.39
C ILE A 101 -14.91 -39.75 28.66
N ALA A 102 -14.19 -40.82 28.31
CA ALA A 102 -14.63 -42.19 28.52
C ALA A 102 -13.65 -42.93 29.45
N LEU A 103 -14.16 -43.68 30.42
CA LEU A 103 -13.36 -44.58 31.23
C LEU A 103 -13.93 -45.99 31.09
N THR A 104 -13.17 -46.91 30.51
CA THR A 104 -13.54 -48.33 30.41
C THR A 104 -12.86 -49.13 31.51
N MET A 105 -13.56 -50.13 32.03
CA MET A 105 -13.04 -51.13 32.94
C MET A 105 -13.38 -52.51 32.39
N GLU A 106 -12.37 -53.33 32.11
CA GLU A 106 -12.51 -54.72 31.71
C GLU A 106 -11.43 -55.56 32.39
N ASN A 107 -11.81 -56.63 33.08
CA ASN A 107 -10.84 -57.51 33.76
C ASN A 107 -9.87 -56.76 34.70
N GLN A 108 -10.35 -55.71 35.40
CA GLN A 108 -9.54 -54.80 36.23
C GLN A 108 -8.50 -53.94 35.49
N THR A 109 -8.55 -53.89 34.17
CA THR A 109 -7.82 -52.91 33.37
C THR A 109 -8.68 -51.68 33.15
N LEU A 110 -8.16 -50.52 33.54
CA LEU A 110 -8.79 -49.22 33.33
C LEU A 110 -8.14 -48.49 32.17
N ILE A 111 -8.94 -48.00 31.23
CA ILE A 111 -8.45 -47.18 30.12
C ILE A 111 -9.27 -45.88 30.08
N LEU A 112 -8.57 -44.75 30.19
CA LEU A 112 -9.14 -43.43 30.04
C LEU A 112 -8.96 -42.99 28.59
N TYR A 113 -10.04 -42.54 27.97
CA TYR A 113 -10.09 -42.03 26.61
C TYR A 113 -10.53 -40.56 26.59
N VAL A 114 -10.00 -39.82 25.63
CA VAL A 114 -10.47 -38.46 25.27
C VAL A 114 -10.82 -38.47 23.80
N ASP A 115 -12.06 -38.12 23.47
CA ASP A 115 -12.58 -38.16 22.09
C ASP A 115 -12.26 -39.49 21.38
N GLY A 116 -12.52 -40.61 22.06
CA GLY A 116 -12.31 -41.96 21.50
C GLY A 116 -10.86 -42.44 21.46
N GLU A 117 -9.86 -41.60 21.74
CA GLU A 117 -8.44 -41.98 21.80
C GLU A 117 -8.00 -42.34 23.22
N ALA A 118 -7.30 -43.45 23.39
CA ALA A 118 -6.77 -43.87 24.70
C ALA A 118 -5.65 -42.92 25.15
N VAL A 119 -5.81 -42.27 26.30
CA VAL A 119 -4.83 -41.33 26.87
C VAL A 119 -4.10 -41.89 28.08
N TYR A 120 -4.65 -42.92 28.72
CA TYR A 120 -3.98 -43.62 29.83
C TYR A 120 -4.53 -45.03 30.01
N THR A 121 -3.64 -45.99 30.30
CA THR A 121 -4.00 -47.38 30.61
C THR A 121 -3.40 -47.77 31.96
N LEU A 122 -4.21 -48.37 32.82
CA LEU A 122 -3.81 -48.94 34.09
C LEU A 122 -4.26 -50.38 34.17
N GLU A 123 -3.32 -51.30 34.03
CA GLU A 123 -3.55 -52.74 34.16
C GLU A 123 -3.58 -53.16 35.64
N ASP A 124 -4.32 -54.23 35.95
CA ASP A 124 -4.38 -54.86 37.27
C ASP A 124 -4.62 -53.88 38.43
N CYS A 125 -5.58 -52.95 38.27
CA CYS A 125 -5.78 -51.87 39.24
C CYS A 125 -6.29 -52.31 40.63
N GLY A 126 -6.60 -53.61 40.81
CA GLY A 126 -7.03 -54.18 42.10
C GLY A 126 -8.39 -53.69 42.59
N PHE A 127 -9.19 -53.11 41.68
CA PHE A 127 -10.45 -52.45 41.98
C PHE A 127 -11.50 -52.76 40.91
N THR A 128 -12.74 -53.03 41.34
CA THR A 128 -13.94 -52.96 40.50
C THR A 128 -15.01 -52.11 41.17
N LEU A 129 -15.98 -51.59 40.40
CA LEU A 129 -17.11 -50.85 40.98
C LEU A 129 -17.96 -51.73 41.92
N ALA A 130 -17.98 -53.04 41.72
CA ALA A 130 -18.62 -54.01 42.61
C ALA A 130 -17.96 -54.12 43.99
N ASP A 131 -16.71 -53.65 44.15
CA ASP A 131 -16.01 -53.63 45.43
C ASP A 131 -16.49 -52.51 46.36
N LEU A 132 -17.30 -51.57 45.85
CA LEU A 132 -17.82 -50.46 46.64
C LEU A 132 -18.92 -50.94 47.61
N GLY A 133 -18.83 -50.53 48.88
CA GLY A 133 -19.76 -50.85 49.95
C GLY A 133 -21.13 -50.17 49.84
N ASP A 134 -21.94 -50.27 50.90
CA ASP A 134 -23.34 -49.82 50.88
C ASP A 134 -23.52 -48.30 50.98
N VAL A 135 -22.53 -47.58 51.54
CA VAL A 135 -22.58 -46.12 51.77
C VAL A 135 -21.72 -45.39 50.73
N GLN A 136 -22.25 -45.28 49.51
CA GLN A 136 -21.51 -44.71 48.38
C GLN A 136 -21.67 -43.19 48.24
N MET A 137 -20.58 -42.57 47.79
CA MET A 137 -20.41 -41.14 47.55
C MET A 137 -20.23 -40.86 46.04
N ASN A 138 -21.12 -41.41 45.23
CA ASN A 138 -21.06 -41.27 43.77
C ASN A 138 -21.47 -39.85 43.35
N TYR A 139 -20.56 -39.09 42.73
CA TYR A 139 -20.77 -37.69 42.36
C TYR A 139 -20.35 -37.37 40.92
N ILE A 140 -21.01 -36.38 40.34
CA ILE A 140 -20.52 -35.63 39.18
C ILE A 140 -20.21 -34.22 39.66
N GLY A 141 -19.05 -33.68 39.28
CA GLY A 141 -18.65 -32.30 39.57
C GLY A 141 -17.99 -32.05 40.93
N ARG A 142 -17.79 -33.07 41.77
CA ARG A 142 -17.10 -32.92 43.06
C ARG A 142 -16.43 -34.19 43.59
N SER A 143 -15.49 -33.99 44.52
CA SER A 143 -14.88 -35.04 45.35
C SER A 143 -15.74 -35.34 46.59
N GLU A 144 -15.52 -36.49 47.22
CA GLU A 144 -15.98 -36.71 48.60
C GLU A 144 -15.25 -35.81 49.61
N ASN A 145 -13.98 -35.48 49.33
CA ASN A 145 -13.23 -34.52 50.13
C ASN A 145 -13.75 -33.11 49.82
N LYS A 146 -14.38 -32.49 50.83
CA LYS A 146 -14.96 -31.15 50.74
C LYS A 146 -13.93 -30.04 50.56
N GLN A 147 -12.65 -30.32 50.76
CA GLN A 147 -11.54 -29.38 50.52
C GLN A 147 -11.11 -29.33 49.05
N SER A 148 -11.41 -30.38 48.26
CA SER A 148 -11.11 -30.37 46.82
C SER A 148 -12.00 -29.35 46.10
N ALA A 149 -11.48 -28.77 45.01
CA ALA A 149 -12.24 -27.83 44.21
C ALA A 149 -13.49 -28.47 43.59
N PHE A 150 -14.53 -27.66 43.35
CA PHE A 150 -15.69 -28.08 42.57
C PHE A 150 -15.43 -27.85 41.08
N LEU A 151 -16.05 -28.66 40.23
CA LEU A 151 -15.95 -28.50 38.78
C LEU A 151 -16.54 -27.15 38.34
N ASN A 152 -15.84 -26.48 37.44
CA ASN A 152 -16.31 -25.27 36.76
C ASN A 152 -16.43 -25.51 35.25
N GLY A 153 -17.57 -26.01 34.82
CA GLY A 153 -17.80 -26.47 33.45
C GLY A 153 -19.22 -26.97 33.22
N LEU A 154 -19.46 -27.49 32.03
CA LEU A 154 -20.69 -28.16 31.64
C LEU A 154 -20.41 -29.66 31.53
N VAL A 155 -21.34 -30.48 32.02
CA VAL A 155 -21.37 -31.92 31.74
C VAL A 155 -22.69 -32.27 31.08
N ASP A 156 -22.61 -33.00 29.98
CA ASP A 156 -23.73 -33.50 29.18
C ASP A 156 -23.55 -34.99 28.88
N ASN A 157 -24.62 -35.67 28.45
CA ASN A 157 -24.60 -37.07 27.99
C ASN A 157 -23.92 -38.07 28.95
N PHE A 158 -23.96 -37.83 30.26
CA PHE A 158 -23.33 -38.71 31.23
C PHE A 158 -23.99 -40.09 31.23
N THR A 159 -23.22 -41.13 30.90
CA THR A 159 -23.73 -42.49 30.71
C THR A 159 -22.85 -43.50 31.43
N VAL A 160 -23.45 -44.47 32.10
CA VAL A 160 -22.75 -45.65 32.66
C VAL A 160 -23.31 -46.90 32.00
N LYS A 161 -22.46 -47.65 31.30
CA LYS A 161 -22.77 -48.94 30.68
C LYS A 161 -22.18 -50.05 31.52
N SER A 162 -22.90 -51.17 31.70
CA SER A 162 -22.46 -52.36 32.45
C SER A 162 -21.58 -53.30 31.63
N ALA A 163 -20.90 -52.78 30.61
CA ALA A 163 -19.95 -53.49 29.76
C ALA A 163 -18.85 -52.50 29.34
N ALA A 164 -17.63 -53.00 29.17
CA ALA A 164 -16.53 -52.24 28.60
C ALA A 164 -16.74 -52.11 27.09
N MET A 165 -16.72 -50.89 26.56
CA MET A 165 -16.65 -50.66 25.13
C MET A 165 -15.23 -50.90 24.64
N THR A 166 -15.10 -51.40 23.42
CA THR A 166 -13.82 -51.56 22.76
C THR A 166 -13.24 -50.22 22.31
N ALA A 167 -11.93 -50.16 22.08
CA ALA A 167 -11.28 -48.98 21.53
C ALA A 167 -11.84 -48.60 20.14
N GLU A 168 -12.22 -49.58 19.33
CA GLU A 168 -12.83 -49.38 18.00
C GLU A 168 -14.22 -48.74 18.13
N GLU A 169 -15.08 -49.24 19.02
CA GLU A 169 -16.41 -48.65 19.25
C GLU A 169 -16.34 -47.21 19.79
N LEU A 170 -15.33 -46.90 20.62
CA LEU A 170 -15.12 -45.55 21.13
C LEU A 170 -14.53 -44.61 20.07
N ALA A 171 -13.60 -45.11 19.25
CA ALA A 171 -13.05 -44.35 18.13
C ALA A 171 -14.14 -44.05 17.09
N ASP A 172 -14.93 -45.04 16.69
CA ASP A 172 -16.04 -44.86 15.73
C ASP A 172 -17.09 -43.86 16.22
N ALA A 173 -17.31 -43.79 17.53
CA ALA A 173 -18.31 -42.90 18.11
C ALA A 173 -17.81 -41.47 18.36
N TYR A 174 -16.51 -41.30 18.67
CA TYR A 174 -16.00 -40.05 19.23
C TYR A 174 -14.68 -39.53 18.65
N ALA A 175 -13.94 -40.32 17.86
CA ALA A 175 -12.70 -39.88 17.25
C ALA A 175 -12.95 -38.73 16.26
N PRO A 176 -12.09 -37.70 16.25
CA PRO A 176 -12.20 -36.63 15.28
C PRO A 176 -11.91 -37.14 13.86
N GLU A 177 -12.69 -36.68 12.88
CA GLU A 177 -12.56 -37.08 11.46
C GLU A 177 -11.33 -36.46 10.77
N GLU A 178 -10.77 -35.37 11.30
CA GLU A 178 -9.59 -34.67 10.78
C GLU A 178 -8.54 -34.48 11.88
N ASP A 179 -7.26 -34.40 11.47
CA ASP A 179 -6.17 -33.99 12.33
C ASP A 179 -6.42 -32.57 12.89
N ALA A 180 -6.27 -32.45 14.21
CA ALA A 180 -6.47 -31.18 14.90
C ALA A 180 -5.45 -30.13 14.45
N LYS A 181 -5.89 -28.89 14.27
CA LYS A 181 -5.07 -27.75 13.82
C LYS A 181 -4.78 -26.81 14.98
N PRO A 182 -3.57 -26.21 15.05
CA PRO A 182 -3.24 -25.28 16.11
C PRO A 182 -4.05 -23.98 15.99
N VAL A 183 -4.59 -23.50 17.11
CA VAL A 183 -5.43 -22.29 17.22
C VAL A 183 -4.65 -21.14 17.86
N SER A 184 -3.92 -21.41 18.93
CA SER A 184 -3.16 -20.39 19.66
C SER A 184 -2.01 -21.01 20.44
N ALA A 185 -0.92 -20.27 20.66
CA ALA A 185 0.19 -20.69 21.50
C ALA A 185 0.27 -19.81 22.75
N GLU A 186 0.60 -20.42 23.89
CA GLU A 186 0.99 -19.69 25.10
C GLU A 186 2.45 -19.26 24.94
N VAL A 187 2.69 -17.95 24.89
CA VAL A 187 4.03 -17.36 24.77
C VAL A 187 4.31 -16.52 25.99
N GLY A 188 5.42 -16.81 26.67
CA GLY A 188 5.86 -16.08 27.86
C GLY A 188 6.75 -14.88 27.54
N SER A 189 7.19 -14.22 28.61
CA SER A 189 8.30 -13.27 28.58
C SER A 189 9.61 -13.98 28.96
N TYR A 190 10.74 -13.43 28.55
CA TYR A 190 12.06 -13.96 28.84
C TYR A 190 13.00 -12.85 29.28
N VAL A 191 14.01 -13.20 30.07
CA VAL A 191 15.05 -12.28 30.53
C VAL A 191 16.39 -12.75 30.01
N THR A 192 17.22 -11.81 29.57
CA THR A 192 18.64 -11.98 29.36
C THR A 192 19.40 -10.82 30.01
N VAL A 193 20.72 -10.90 30.05
CA VAL A 193 21.58 -9.82 30.53
C VAL A 193 22.34 -9.18 29.37
N VAL A 194 22.81 -7.96 29.57
CA VAL A 194 23.59 -7.21 28.57
C VAL A 194 24.74 -8.07 28.02
N GLY A 195 24.81 -8.17 26.69
CA GLY A 195 25.83 -8.94 25.96
C GLY A 195 25.57 -10.45 25.87
N LYS A 196 24.52 -10.98 26.50
CA LYS A 196 24.14 -12.40 26.41
C LYS A 196 22.90 -12.56 25.52
N ALA A 197 22.98 -13.45 24.52
CA ALA A 197 21.84 -13.79 23.69
C ALA A 197 20.72 -14.44 24.54
N PRO A 198 19.44 -14.11 24.27
CA PRO A 198 18.33 -14.66 25.05
C PRO A 198 18.13 -16.16 24.81
N GLU A 199 17.86 -16.90 25.88
CA GLU A 199 17.53 -18.32 25.85
C GLU A 199 16.01 -18.49 25.67
N LEU A 200 15.56 -18.70 24.43
CA LEU A 200 14.16 -18.90 24.08
C LEU A 200 13.81 -20.40 24.03
N PRO A 201 12.58 -20.82 24.37
CA PRO A 201 12.25 -22.25 24.47
C PRO A 201 12.13 -22.90 23.09
N GLU A 202 12.50 -24.16 22.97
CA GLU A 202 12.39 -24.93 21.71
C GLU A 202 10.96 -25.38 21.40
N THR A 203 10.08 -25.39 22.40
CA THR A 203 8.67 -25.78 22.29
C THR A 203 7.77 -24.79 23.02
N LEU A 204 6.59 -24.55 22.48
CA LEU A 204 5.51 -23.80 23.13
C LEU A 204 4.31 -24.70 23.37
N ARG A 205 3.53 -24.38 24.41
CA ARG A 205 2.24 -25.02 24.62
C ARG A 205 1.22 -24.44 23.66
N VAL A 206 0.63 -25.28 22.84
CA VAL A 206 -0.28 -24.87 21.76
C VAL A 206 -1.66 -25.48 21.97
N LEU A 207 -2.69 -24.64 21.98
CA LEU A 207 -4.09 -25.05 21.95
C LEU A 207 -4.46 -25.42 20.52
N TYR A 208 -5.01 -26.61 20.33
CA TYR A 208 -5.55 -27.08 19.06
C TYR A 208 -7.06 -26.85 18.99
N ASP A 209 -7.62 -26.84 17.78
CA ASP A 209 -9.04 -26.60 17.49
C ASP A 209 -9.97 -27.69 18.02
N ASN A 210 -9.42 -28.88 18.25
CA ASN A 210 -10.11 -29.91 19.01
C ASN A 210 -10.27 -29.49 20.49
N GLY A 211 -9.46 -28.59 21.02
CA GLY A 211 -9.51 -28.13 22.41
C GLY A 211 -8.52 -28.82 23.36
N ILE A 212 -7.48 -29.48 22.83
CA ILE A 212 -6.39 -30.07 23.61
C ILE A 212 -5.15 -29.18 23.51
N TYR A 213 -4.42 -29.03 24.62
CA TYR A 213 -3.08 -28.43 24.59
C TYR A 213 -2.03 -29.50 24.29
N LYS A 214 -1.10 -29.19 23.37
CA LYS A 214 0.09 -30.01 23.09
C LYS A 214 1.33 -29.13 23.05
N ASP A 215 2.44 -29.63 23.58
CA ASP A 215 3.73 -28.98 23.41
C ASP A 215 4.19 -29.17 21.96
N SER A 216 4.38 -28.07 21.24
CA SER A 216 4.69 -28.05 19.81
C SER A 216 5.97 -27.27 19.58
N LYS A 217 6.78 -27.73 18.63
CA LYS A 217 8.05 -27.08 18.30
C LYS A 217 7.83 -25.65 17.81
N VAL A 218 8.61 -24.72 18.35
CA VAL A 218 8.69 -23.33 17.87
C VAL A 218 10.07 -23.09 17.26
N ILE A 219 10.10 -22.32 16.18
CA ILE A 219 11.35 -21.86 15.57
C ILE A 219 11.38 -20.34 15.69
N TRP A 220 12.27 -19.82 16.52
CA TRP A 220 12.47 -18.39 16.71
C TRP A 220 13.30 -17.77 15.58
N GLU A 221 12.99 -16.53 15.23
CA GLU A 221 13.87 -15.70 14.40
C GLU A 221 15.22 -15.48 15.10
N ALA A 222 16.29 -15.36 14.32
CA ALA A 222 17.61 -15.09 14.88
C ALA A 222 17.63 -13.68 15.52
N VAL A 223 18.06 -13.61 16.78
CA VAL A 223 18.21 -12.35 17.52
C VAL A 223 19.62 -11.81 17.29
N SER A 224 19.72 -10.60 16.74
CA SER A 224 21.01 -9.94 16.49
C SER A 224 21.58 -9.28 17.75
N GLU A 225 22.92 -9.19 17.82
CA GLU A 225 23.65 -8.73 19.01
C GLU A 225 23.35 -7.28 19.40
N ASP A 226 23.00 -6.42 18.45
CA ASP A 226 22.56 -5.04 18.72
C ASP A 226 21.32 -4.97 19.62
N LYS A 227 20.47 -6.00 19.63
CA LYS A 227 19.24 -6.03 20.44
C LYS A 227 19.47 -6.34 21.91
N TYR A 228 20.58 -7.00 22.24
CA TYR A 228 20.92 -7.37 23.62
C TYR A 228 22.27 -6.80 24.09
N GLY A 229 22.93 -5.97 23.27
CA GLY A 229 24.15 -5.25 23.63
C GLY A 229 23.95 -4.11 24.63
N LYS A 230 22.71 -3.75 24.96
CA LYS A 230 22.33 -2.74 25.96
C LYS A 230 21.08 -3.18 26.73
N ALA A 231 20.93 -2.67 27.96
CA ALA A 231 19.73 -2.91 28.75
C ALA A 231 18.49 -2.30 28.05
N GLY A 232 17.35 -2.95 28.19
CA GLY A 232 16.13 -2.58 27.46
C GLY A 232 15.18 -3.75 27.29
N SER A 233 14.34 -3.71 26.26
CA SER A 233 13.49 -4.85 25.91
C SER A 233 13.31 -4.97 24.40
N PHE A 234 12.87 -6.10 23.89
CA PHE A 234 12.51 -6.25 22.48
C PHE A 234 11.58 -7.44 22.29
N LYS A 235 11.08 -7.60 21.07
CA LYS A 235 10.20 -8.71 20.69
C LYS A 235 10.88 -9.63 19.69
N VAL A 236 10.67 -10.93 19.85
CA VAL A 236 11.19 -11.97 18.95
C VAL A 236 10.02 -12.76 18.39
N ASN A 237 9.93 -12.87 17.07
CA ASN A 237 8.88 -13.70 16.45
C ASN A 237 9.33 -15.15 16.37
N GLY A 238 8.37 -16.06 16.52
CA GLY A 238 8.55 -17.49 16.35
C GLY A 238 7.49 -18.07 15.41
N THR A 239 7.81 -19.22 14.82
CA THR A 239 6.88 -19.96 13.97
C THR A 239 6.57 -21.31 14.60
N VAL A 240 5.28 -21.61 14.73
CA VAL A 240 4.77 -22.94 15.12
C VAL A 240 4.15 -23.57 13.87
N GLU A 241 4.47 -24.84 13.61
CA GLU A 241 3.95 -25.56 12.44
C GLU A 241 2.42 -25.63 12.47
N GLY A 242 1.77 -25.30 11.34
CA GLY A 242 0.32 -25.29 11.19
C GLY A 242 -0.40 -24.02 11.66
N MET A 243 0.30 -23.05 12.27
CA MET A 243 -0.29 -21.78 12.73
C MET A 243 -0.19 -20.68 11.66
N ASP A 244 -1.29 -19.98 11.40
CA ASP A 244 -1.38 -18.95 10.33
C ASP A 244 -0.62 -17.65 10.62
N HIS A 245 -0.29 -17.39 11.90
CA HIS A 245 0.37 -16.18 12.36
C HIS A 245 1.59 -16.52 13.24
N PRO A 246 2.68 -15.74 13.15
CA PRO A 246 3.82 -15.94 14.02
C PRO A 246 3.43 -15.65 15.47
N VAL A 247 4.02 -16.43 16.37
CA VAL A 247 3.99 -16.18 17.81
C VAL A 247 5.04 -15.12 18.17
N GLN A 248 4.85 -14.35 19.24
CA GLN A 248 5.78 -13.26 19.59
C GLN A 248 6.10 -13.30 21.08
N ALA A 249 7.39 -13.44 21.40
CA ALA A 249 7.93 -13.40 22.76
C ALA A 249 8.49 -12.02 23.09
N SER A 250 8.30 -11.56 24.32
CA SER A 250 8.95 -10.37 24.85
C SER A 250 10.24 -10.76 25.57
N VAL A 251 11.34 -10.09 25.27
CA VAL A 251 12.65 -10.30 25.91
C VAL A 251 13.04 -9.02 26.63
N PHE A 252 13.41 -9.13 27.91
CA PHE A 252 13.97 -8.05 28.70
C PHE A 252 15.48 -8.25 28.85
N VAL A 253 16.26 -7.21 28.58
CA VAL A 253 17.71 -7.19 28.73
C VAL A 253 18.03 -6.39 29.98
N MET A 254 18.50 -7.08 31.01
CA MET A 254 18.80 -6.48 32.31
C MET A 254 20.29 -6.18 32.44
N ASP A 255 20.62 -5.08 33.10
CA ASP A 255 21.97 -4.80 33.55
C ASP A 255 22.16 -5.40 34.96
N GLY A 256 23.30 -6.05 35.20
CA GLY A 256 23.60 -6.74 36.45
C GLY A 256 23.09 -8.19 36.56
N GLU A 257 23.10 -8.71 37.78
CA GLU A 257 22.77 -10.12 38.11
C GLU A 257 21.43 -10.23 38.85
N GLU A 258 20.81 -11.40 38.73
CA GLU A 258 19.57 -11.72 39.46
C GLU A 258 19.87 -11.83 40.97
N THR A 259 19.10 -11.13 41.80
CA THR A 259 19.30 -11.08 43.26
C THR A 259 17.98 -11.26 44.03
N ASN A 260 18.04 -11.51 45.34
CA ASN A 260 16.86 -11.49 46.21
C ASN A 260 16.48 -10.04 46.54
N LEU A 261 15.32 -9.61 46.06
CA LEU A 261 14.80 -8.26 46.19
C LEU A 261 13.89 -8.07 47.42
N ALA A 262 13.64 -9.11 48.21
CA ALA A 262 12.71 -9.06 49.34
C ALA A 262 13.13 -8.02 50.40
N SER A 263 14.43 -7.87 50.68
CA SER A 263 14.95 -6.91 51.66
C SER A 263 14.72 -5.44 51.28
N LEU A 264 14.47 -5.17 50.00
CA LEU A 264 14.16 -3.84 49.47
C LEU A 264 12.66 -3.53 49.51
N ALA A 265 11.84 -4.54 49.80
CA ALA A 265 10.40 -4.41 49.83
C ALA A 265 9.88 -3.97 51.20
N LYS A 266 8.73 -3.29 51.19
CA LYS A 266 7.89 -3.13 52.37
C LYS A 266 6.92 -4.31 52.50
N PRO A 267 7.01 -5.14 53.55
CA PRO A 267 6.09 -6.24 53.78
C PRO A 267 4.76 -5.77 54.38
N THR A 268 3.67 -6.36 53.90
CA THR A 268 2.31 -6.19 54.44
C THR A 268 1.57 -7.52 54.37
N ALA A 269 0.49 -7.65 55.13
CA ALA A 269 -0.30 -8.88 55.15
C ALA A 269 -1.75 -8.60 55.56
N ILE A 270 -2.62 -9.60 55.39
CA ILE A 270 -4.04 -9.53 55.78
C ILE A 270 -4.24 -9.15 57.25
N ILE A 271 -3.29 -9.53 58.11
CA ILE A 271 -3.17 -9.12 59.50
C ILE A 271 -1.69 -8.99 59.85
N ASN A 272 -1.32 -8.04 60.69
CA ASN A 272 0.05 -7.87 61.17
C ASN A 272 0.06 -7.75 62.70
N SER A 273 0.54 -8.79 63.36
CA SER A 273 0.51 -8.94 64.83
C SER A 273 1.94 -8.92 65.39
N VAL A 274 2.58 -7.75 65.40
CA VAL A 274 4.01 -7.60 65.77
C VAL A 274 4.39 -8.13 67.17
N ASN A 275 3.43 -8.18 68.10
CA ASN A 275 3.66 -8.67 69.47
C ASN A 275 3.55 -10.21 69.58
N ASP A 276 3.15 -10.90 68.50
CA ASP A 276 3.00 -12.34 68.43
C ASP A 276 3.92 -12.87 67.32
N LEU A 277 5.06 -13.43 67.74
CA LEU A 277 6.13 -13.93 66.86
C LEU A 277 6.69 -12.89 65.87
N GLY A 278 6.57 -11.58 66.09
CA GLY A 278 7.26 -10.55 65.28
C GLY A 278 6.55 -10.09 64.00
N GLY A 279 5.52 -10.80 63.53
CA GLY A 279 4.66 -10.37 62.43
C GLY A 279 5.37 -10.28 61.07
N VAL A 280 5.00 -9.30 60.24
CA VAL A 280 5.50 -9.20 58.86
C VAL A 280 6.99 -8.88 58.73
N ALA A 281 7.67 -8.47 59.81
CA ALA A 281 9.08 -8.13 59.80
C ALA A 281 9.99 -9.36 59.57
N GLY A 282 9.55 -10.55 59.97
CA GLY A 282 10.30 -11.78 59.72
C GLY A 282 10.24 -12.23 58.25
N LEU A 283 9.30 -11.73 57.44
CA LEU A 283 9.13 -12.21 56.07
C LEU A 283 10.36 -11.97 55.19
N ASN A 284 11.06 -10.85 55.36
CA ASN A 284 12.16 -10.41 54.51
C ASN A 284 13.41 -10.00 55.30
N ASP A 285 13.65 -10.60 56.47
CA ASP A 285 14.83 -10.28 57.26
C ASP A 285 16.10 -10.99 56.75
N GLY A 286 15.94 -11.90 55.77
CA GLY A 286 17.03 -12.63 55.15
C GLY A 286 17.57 -13.77 56.01
N PHE A 287 16.86 -14.13 57.09
CA PHE A 287 17.22 -15.26 57.93
C PHE A 287 16.98 -16.59 57.21
N GLU A 288 17.86 -17.55 57.42
CA GLU A 288 17.74 -18.90 56.86
C GLU A 288 17.17 -19.86 57.94
N PRO A 289 15.90 -20.30 57.83
CA PRO A 289 15.26 -21.09 58.88
C PRO A 289 15.83 -22.50 58.97
N SER A 290 16.09 -22.96 60.20
CA SER A 290 16.57 -24.33 60.45
C SER A 290 15.48 -25.39 60.30
N SER A 291 14.21 -25.02 60.49
CA SER A 291 13.03 -25.88 60.30
C SER A 291 11.75 -25.05 60.16
N SER A 292 10.64 -25.68 59.77
CA SER A 292 9.33 -25.02 59.74
C SER A 292 8.77 -24.65 61.13
N MET A 293 9.46 -24.99 62.23
CA MET A 293 9.08 -24.58 63.59
C MET A 293 10.01 -23.49 64.14
N ASP A 294 10.94 -22.99 63.33
CA ASP A 294 11.92 -22.00 63.77
C ASP A 294 11.27 -20.62 63.89
N THR A 295 11.12 -20.14 65.12
CA THR A 295 10.55 -18.82 65.42
C THR A 295 11.59 -17.83 65.96
N SER A 296 12.88 -18.18 65.89
CA SER A 296 13.96 -17.43 66.56
C SER A 296 14.15 -16.00 66.00
N HIS A 297 13.75 -15.78 64.76
CA HIS A 297 13.83 -14.50 64.04
C HIS A 297 12.46 -13.88 63.71
N GLY A 298 11.40 -14.46 64.27
CA GLY A 298 10.04 -14.05 64.00
C GLY A 298 9.42 -14.76 62.81
N VAL A 299 8.09 -14.79 62.78
CA VAL A 299 7.25 -15.50 61.85
C VAL A 299 6.01 -14.67 61.62
N TRP A 300 5.60 -14.53 60.37
CA TRP A 300 4.27 -14.03 60.07
C TRP A 300 3.25 -15.17 60.13
N HIS A 301 2.11 -14.95 60.78
CA HIS A 301 0.97 -15.87 60.77
C HIS A 301 -0.37 -15.13 60.98
N ASN A 302 -1.49 -15.76 60.62
CA ASN A 302 -2.83 -15.17 60.72
C ASN A 302 -3.67 -15.64 61.93
N TRP A 303 -3.03 -16.12 63.00
CA TRP A 303 -3.74 -16.72 64.16
C TRP A 303 -4.78 -15.79 64.79
N LEU A 304 -4.45 -14.50 64.92
CA LEU A 304 -5.34 -13.48 65.50
C LEU A 304 -6.39 -12.95 64.51
N GLY A 305 -6.42 -13.49 63.28
CA GLY A 305 -7.40 -13.18 62.24
C GLY A 305 -8.37 -14.34 61.99
N ASN A 306 -8.87 -14.43 60.75
CA ASN A 306 -9.73 -15.56 60.34
C ASN A 306 -8.88 -16.81 60.06
N GLN A 307 -8.74 -17.67 61.07
CA GLN A 307 -7.91 -18.88 61.01
C GLN A 307 -8.37 -19.90 59.96
N GLY A 308 -9.66 -19.92 59.59
CA GLY A 308 -10.18 -20.84 58.58
C GLY A 308 -10.26 -20.26 57.16
N GLY A 309 -9.93 -18.98 56.99
CA GLY A 309 -10.01 -18.28 55.71
C GLY A 309 -8.68 -18.23 54.96
N GLU A 310 -8.73 -17.88 53.67
CA GLU A 310 -7.53 -17.55 52.91
C GLU A 310 -6.78 -16.38 53.58
N ALA A 311 -5.45 -16.46 53.56
CA ALA A 311 -4.58 -15.44 54.13
C ALA A 311 -3.58 -14.97 53.07
N TRP A 312 -3.24 -13.68 53.06
CA TRP A 312 -2.28 -13.13 52.11
C TRP A 312 -1.14 -12.37 52.79
N VAL A 313 0.04 -12.47 52.19
CA VAL A 313 1.22 -11.63 52.43
C VAL A 313 1.61 -10.93 51.13
N GLN A 314 2.23 -9.76 51.24
CA GLN A 314 2.55 -8.91 50.10
C GLN A 314 3.84 -8.14 50.33
N TYR A 315 4.64 -8.04 49.27
CA TYR A 315 5.75 -7.09 49.16
C TYR A 315 5.37 -5.94 48.25
N THR A 316 5.80 -4.73 48.61
CA THR A 316 5.68 -3.52 47.78
C THR A 316 7.01 -2.80 47.72
N TRP A 317 7.48 -2.48 46.53
CA TRP A 317 8.70 -1.72 46.29
C TRP A 317 8.36 -0.26 45.94
N GLU A 318 9.28 0.67 46.23
CA GLU A 318 9.09 2.09 45.90
C GLU A 318 9.14 2.35 44.39
N LYS A 319 10.01 1.60 43.69
CA LYS A 319 10.21 1.63 42.24
C LYS A 319 9.76 0.30 41.62
N GLU A 320 9.48 0.31 40.32
CA GLU A 320 9.24 -0.95 39.60
C GLU A 320 10.53 -1.78 39.57
N ILE A 321 10.36 -3.08 39.77
CA ILE A 321 11.42 -4.08 39.69
C ILE A 321 11.00 -5.17 38.71
N MET A 322 11.98 -5.83 38.09
CA MET A 322 11.73 -7.05 37.34
C MET A 322 11.76 -8.22 38.31
N ILE A 323 10.70 -9.02 38.36
CA ILE A 323 10.65 -10.25 39.16
C ILE A 323 10.52 -11.47 38.25
N THR A 324 11.16 -12.56 38.64
CA THR A 324 11.31 -13.78 37.82
C THR A 324 10.91 -15.04 38.59
N ALA A 325 11.11 -15.06 39.91
CA ALA A 325 10.81 -16.22 40.75
C ALA A 325 10.60 -15.83 42.22
N SER A 326 10.16 -16.79 43.02
CA SER A 326 9.97 -16.61 44.46
C SER A 326 10.15 -17.91 45.23
N ASP A 327 10.75 -17.83 46.42
CA ASP A 327 10.93 -18.96 47.34
C ASP A 327 10.28 -18.65 48.68
N ALA A 328 9.35 -19.49 49.14
CA ALA A 328 8.68 -19.33 50.43
C ALA A 328 8.99 -20.49 51.39
N TYR A 329 9.29 -20.16 52.64
CA TYR A 329 9.47 -21.11 53.74
C TYR A 329 8.29 -21.01 54.71
N TYR A 330 7.46 -22.05 54.74
CA TYR A 330 6.22 -22.04 55.53
C TYR A 330 6.45 -22.44 56.98
N PHE A 331 5.72 -21.79 57.87
CA PHE A 331 5.69 -22.09 59.30
C PHE A 331 4.70 -23.21 59.61
N LYS A 332 5.02 -24.00 60.63
CA LYS A 332 4.11 -24.94 61.28
C LYS A 332 4.33 -24.92 62.78
N ASP A 333 3.25 -25.07 63.55
CA ASP A 333 3.38 -25.32 64.98
C ASP A 333 3.58 -26.82 65.27
N GLY A 334 3.79 -27.15 66.55
CA GLY A 334 3.92 -28.55 67.01
C GLY A 334 2.65 -29.41 66.82
N GLY A 335 1.50 -28.80 66.50
CA GLY A 335 0.22 -29.47 66.19
C GLY A 335 -0.06 -29.64 64.69
N GLY A 336 0.81 -29.10 63.83
CA GLY A 336 0.63 -29.08 62.38
C GLY A 336 -0.41 -28.06 61.88
N ASN A 337 -0.67 -26.99 62.65
CA ASN A 337 -1.38 -25.80 62.16
C ASN A 337 -0.41 -24.87 61.41
N PHE A 338 -0.94 -23.86 60.74
CA PHE A 338 -0.20 -22.86 59.94
C PHE A 338 0.41 -23.35 58.63
N CYS A 339 0.31 -24.65 58.32
CA CYS A 339 0.67 -25.17 57.00
C CYS A 339 -0.37 -24.74 55.95
N PRO A 340 0.05 -24.16 54.81
CA PRO A 340 -0.83 -23.99 53.69
C PRO A 340 -1.04 -25.31 52.94
N VAL A 341 -2.24 -25.54 52.42
CA VAL A 341 -2.55 -26.65 51.50
C VAL A 341 -2.40 -26.24 50.03
N SER A 342 -2.49 -24.93 49.76
CA SER A 342 -2.30 -24.36 48.43
C SER A 342 -1.85 -22.91 48.51
N VAL A 343 -1.10 -22.48 47.50
CA VAL A 343 -0.66 -21.10 47.32
C VAL A 343 -0.94 -20.60 45.90
N LYS A 344 -1.17 -19.30 45.77
CA LYS A 344 -1.21 -18.58 44.50
C LYS A 344 -0.43 -17.28 44.62
N TYR A 345 0.16 -16.86 43.50
CA TYR A 345 0.89 -15.61 43.38
C TYR A 345 0.20 -14.68 42.39
N GLU A 346 0.19 -13.39 42.74
CA GLU A 346 -0.36 -12.31 41.92
C GLU A 346 0.63 -11.14 41.95
N TYR A 347 0.71 -10.36 40.88
CA TYR A 347 1.44 -9.09 40.84
C TYR A 347 0.50 -7.92 40.64
N LEU A 348 0.96 -6.73 41.02
CA LEU A 348 0.23 -5.50 40.75
C LEU A 348 0.55 -5.02 39.34
N GLY A 349 -0.44 -5.05 38.45
CA GLY A 349 -0.30 -4.52 37.08
C GLY A 349 -0.19 -3.00 37.08
N SER A 350 0.24 -2.43 35.95
CA SER A 350 0.41 -0.98 35.77
C SER A 350 -0.89 -0.17 36.00
N GLY A 351 -2.05 -0.77 35.74
CA GLY A 351 -3.37 -0.17 36.02
C GLY A 351 -3.79 -0.19 37.49
N GLY A 352 -2.98 -0.77 38.39
CA GLY A 352 -3.27 -0.87 39.83
C GLY A 352 -4.14 -2.06 40.23
N ASP A 353 -4.48 -2.95 39.30
CA ASP A 353 -5.23 -4.20 39.57
C ASP A 353 -4.28 -5.39 39.81
N TRP A 354 -4.69 -6.33 40.65
CA TRP A 354 -3.96 -7.58 40.88
C TRP A 354 -4.18 -8.54 39.72
N GLN A 355 -3.08 -9.09 39.20
CA GLN A 355 -3.06 -10.00 38.06
C GLN A 355 -2.34 -11.29 38.45
N ALA A 356 -2.87 -12.44 38.01
CA ALA A 356 -2.18 -13.71 38.15
C ALA A 356 -0.97 -13.77 37.21
N PHE A 357 0.11 -14.40 37.65
CA PHE A 357 1.25 -14.65 36.78
C PHE A 357 0.90 -15.65 35.66
N THR A 358 1.50 -15.46 34.49
CA THR A 358 1.58 -16.46 33.43
C THR A 358 2.84 -17.32 33.63
N GLY A 359 2.93 -18.47 32.94
CA GLY A 359 4.08 -19.36 33.08
C GLY A 359 4.30 -19.97 34.48
N THR A 360 3.37 -19.80 35.42
CA THR A 360 3.60 -20.21 36.82
C THR A 360 3.80 -21.72 36.97
N ASP A 361 4.85 -22.10 37.69
CA ASP A 361 5.17 -23.47 38.10
C ASP A 361 5.80 -23.48 39.51
N GLY A 362 5.82 -24.64 40.18
CA GLY A 362 6.50 -24.78 41.48
C GLY A 362 5.73 -24.30 42.73
N LEU A 363 4.39 -24.28 42.68
CA LEU A 363 3.49 -23.87 43.79
C LEU A 363 3.44 -24.86 44.98
N GLY A 364 4.59 -25.36 45.42
CA GLY A 364 4.72 -26.33 46.51
C GLY A 364 4.46 -25.72 47.90
N VAL A 365 4.10 -26.57 48.86
CA VAL A 365 3.83 -26.20 50.27
C VAL A 365 4.53 -27.11 51.27
N ALA A 366 5.64 -27.72 50.85
CA ALA A 366 6.37 -28.66 51.69
C ALA A 366 7.03 -27.97 52.89
N THR A 367 6.99 -28.64 54.04
CA THR A 367 7.64 -28.16 55.28
C THR A 367 9.13 -28.50 55.31
N ASN A 368 9.90 -27.78 56.12
CA ASN A 368 11.35 -27.92 56.31
C ASN A 368 12.20 -27.65 55.05
N LYS A 369 11.70 -26.85 54.11
CA LYS A 369 12.46 -26.37 52.95
C LYS A 369 11.81 -25.14 52.34
N TYR A 370 12.57 -24.42 51.51
CA TYR A 370 12.00 -23.45 50.58
C TYR A 370 11.21 -24.14 49.47
N ASN A 371 10.08 -23.53 49.12
CA ASN A 371 9.25 -23.91 47.98
C ASN A 371 9.44 -22.87 46.89
N LYS A 372 10.17 -23.25 45.83
CA LYS A 372 10.48 -22.39 44.70
C LYS A 372 9.35 -22.38 43.68
N THR A 373 8.79 -21.21 43.46
CA THR A 373 7.82 -20.89 42.41
C THR A 373 8.50 -20.06 41.33
N THR A 374 8.35 -20.45 40.07
CA THR A 374 8.79 -19.66 38.91
C THR A 374 7.58 -19.14 38.14
N PHE A 375 7.73 -18.02 37.44
CA PHE A 375 6.70 -17.44 36.59
C PHE A 375 7.33 -16.68 35.43
N ASP A 376 6.52 -16.31 34.43
CA ASP A 376 7.00 -15.44 33.36
C ASP A 376 7.48 -14.11 33.98
N PRO A 377 8.65 -13.58 33.57
CA PRO A 377 9.19 -12.33 34.10
C PRO A 377 8.24 -11.15 33.89
N VAL A 378 8.08 -10.34 34.95
CA VAL A 378 7.16 -9.20 34.98
C VAL A 378 7.80 -8.00 35.69
N MET A 379 7.59 -6.81 35.12
CA MET A 379 7.81 -5.54 35.79
C MET A 379 6.65 -5.23 36.74
N THR A 380 6.91 -5.02 38.02
CA THR A 380 5.87 -4.67 38.99
C THR A 380 6.42 -3.88 40.19
N LYS A 381 5.51 -3.21 40.90
CA LYS A 381 5.77 -2.61 42.21
C LYS A 381 5.33 -3.48 43.38
N ALA A 382 4.58 -4.56 43.15
CA ALA A 382 4.14 -5.41 44.24
C ALA A 382 3.83 -6.83 43.80
N ILE A 383 4.11 -7.78 44.70
CA ILE A 383 3.75 -9.19 44.58
C ILE A 383 2.97 -9.60 45.83
N ARG A 384 1.96 -10.46 45.64
CA ARG A 384 1.13 -11.00 46.70
C ARG A 384 1.10 -12.52 46.62
N MET A 385 1.32 -13.17 47.75
CA MET A 385 1.09 -14.60 47.93
C MET A 385 -0.17 -14.80 48.76
N THR A 386 -1.14 -15.53 48.21
CA THR A 386 -2.36 -15.95 48.93
C THR A 386 -2.28 -17.43 49.24
N MET A 387 -2.58 -17.80 50.48
CA MET A 387 -2.45 -19.13 51.06
C MET A 387 -3.80 -19.61 51.59
N THR A 388 -4.06 -20.91 51.44
CA THR A 388 -5.22 -21.58 52.03
C THR A 388 -4.75 -22.50 53.16
N PRO A 389 -5.32 -22.42 54.39
CA PRO A 389 -4.87 -23.23 55.52
C PRO A 389 -5.22 -24.71 55.35
N GLU A 390 -4.33 -25.60 55.78
CA GLU A 390 -4.59 -27.06 55.82
C GLU A 390 -5.57 -27.42 56.95
N LYS A 391 -5.37 -26.84 58.14
CA LYS A 391 -6.23 -27.03 59.33
C LYS A 391 -6.73 -25.68 59.85
N LEU A 392 -5.84 -24.95 60.52
CA LEU A 392 -6.07 -23.63 61.08
C LEU A 392 -4.84 -22.77 60.83
N GLY A 393 -5.06 -21.61 60.24
CA GLY A 393 -4.05 -20.59 59.97
C GLY A 393 -3.07 -20.93 58.85
N CYS A 394 -2.35 -19.91 58.42
CA CYS A 394 -1.19 -19.97 57.53
C CYS A 394 -0.07 -19.17 58.16
N GLY A 395 1.17 -19.61 57.98
CA GLY A 395 2.34 -18.88 58.42
C GLY A 395 3.53 -19.01 57.47
N VAL A 396 4.36 -17.97 57.46
CA VAL A 396 5.54 -17.85 56.62
C VAL A 396 6.68 -17.35 57.49
N ILE A 397 7.80 -18.07 57.46
CA ILE A 397 9.00 -17.72 58.19
C ILE A 397 9.80 -16.71 57.36
N GLU A 398 10.19 -17.09 56.14
CA GLU A 398 10.98 -16.25 55.22
C GLU A 398 10.39 -16.36 53.80
N TRP A 399 10.38 -15.26 53.07
CA TRP A 399 9.89 -15.16 51.70
C TRP A 399 10.85 -14.37 50.82
N LYS A 400 11.49 -15.07 49.88
CA LYS A 400 12.43 -14.49 48.91
C LYS A 400 11.73 -14.23 47.59
N VAL A 401 12.10 -13.14 46.94
CA VAL A 401 11.63 -12.78 45.60
C VAL A 401 12.84 -12.44 44.76
N TYR A 402 13.05 -13.20 43.69
CA TYR A 402 14.20 -13.06 42.81
C TYR A 402 13.87 -12.16 41.62
N GLY A 403 14.88 -11.40 41.19
CA GLY A 403 14.73 -10.48 40.09
C GLY A 403 15.89 -9.49 39.97
N TYR A 404 15.64 -8.40 39.26
CA TYR A 404 16.62 -7.35 39.00
C TYR A 404 16.09 -6.00 39.50
N GLN A 405 16.92 -5.27 40.24
CA GLN A 405 16.67 -3.86 40.46
C GLN A 405 16.83 -3.14 39.13
N VAL A 406 15.86 -2.31 38.81
CA VAL A 406 15.95 -1.46 37.62
C VAL A 406 16.31 -0.08 38.14
N ASP A 407 17.53 0.38 37.86
CA ASP A 407 17.85 1.79 37.97
C ASP A 407 16.92 2.48 36.98
N THR A 408 15.82 2.99 37.51
CA THR A 408 14.73 3.58 36.75
C THR A 408 15.27 4.47 35.65
N GLU A 409 15.17 4.03 34.39
CA GLU A 409 14.69 4.96 33.39
C GLU A 409 13.18 5.18 33.60
N PRO A 410 12.71 6.39 33.28
CA PRO A 410 11.46 6.94 33.81
C PRO A 410 10.26 6.30 33.11
N ALA A 411 9.06 6.83 33.38
CA ALA A 411 7.98 6.76 32.38
C ALA A 411 8.59 7.03 31.00
N VAL A 412 8.25 6.20 30.00
CA VAL A 412 8.79 6.26 28.63
C VAL A 412 9.25 7.68 28.31
N ASP A 413 10.57 7.84 28.28
CA ASP A 413 11.19 9.16 28.23
C ASP A 413 11.02 9.72 26.82
N MET A 414 9.90 10.41 26.64
CA MET A 414 9.56 11.12 25.42
C MET A 414 10.33 12.44 25.32
N THR A 415 11.21 12.80 26.26
CA THR A 415 11.84 14.12 26.29
C THR A 415 12.71 14.36 25.06
N GLU A 416 13.53 13.38 24.68
CA GLU A 416 14.38 13.50 23.49
C GLU A 416 13.57 13.41 22.19
N LEU A 417 12.53 12.56 22.14
CA LEU A 417 11.62 12.51 20.99
C LEU A 417 10.83 13.82 20.83
N LYS A 418 10.34 14.42 21.93
CA LYS A 418 9.67 15.73 21.91
C LYS A 418 10.58 16.84 21.41
N LYS A 419 11.83 16.90 21.90
CA LYS A 419 12.83 17.86 21.41
C LYS A 419 13.14 17.62 19.93
N ALA A 420 13.25 16.36 19.51
CA ALA A 420 13.51 16.01 18.11
C ALA A 420 12.34 16.37 17.20
N VAL A 421 11.09 16.16 17.65
CA VAL A 421 9.86 16.57 16.95
C VAL A 421 9.76 18.10 16.90
N GLU A 422 9.93 18.82 18.01
CA GLU A 422 9.94 20.30 18.02
C GLU A 422 11.01 20.85 17.06
N LEU A 423 12.21 20.25 17.03
CA LEU A 423 13.28 20.64 16.11
C LEU A 423 12.96 20.25 14.66
N ALA A 424 12.30 19.12 14.42
CA ALA A 424 11.87 18.67 13.11
C ALA A 424 10.73 19.55 12.54
N GLU A 425 9.80 20.00 13.39
CA GLU A 425 8.71 20.93 13.06
C GLU A 425 9.24 22.32 12.66
N THR A 426 10.44 22.71 13.10
CA THR A 426 11.09 23.95 12.61
C THR A 426 11.56 23.85 11.17
N LYS A 427 11.66 22.64 10.62
CA LYS A 427 12.00 22.44 9.22
C LYS A 427 10.78 22.74 8.36
N ALA A 428 11.01 23.31 7.19
CA ALA A 428 9.93 23.64 6.26
C ALA A 428 10.20 23.02 4.90
N ALA A 429 9.13 22.56 4.26
CA ALA A 429 9.17 21.81 3.01
C ALA A 429 9.96 22.45 1.87
N TYR A 430 10.07 23.78 1.90
CA TYR A 430 10.72 24.55 0.85
C TYR A 430 12.25 24.56 0.92
N TYR A 431 12.87 24.07 2.00
CA TYR A 431 14.33 24.01 2.15
C TYR A 431 14.98 22.72 1.61
N TYR A 432 14.17 21.70 1.30
CA TYR A 432 14.64 20.34 1.02
C TYR A 432 13.98 19.78 -0.24
N THR A 433 14.60 18.79 -0.89
CA THR A 433 14.04 18.14 -2.07
C THR A 433 12.70 17.47 -1.75
N ALA A 434 11.75 17.47 -2.68
CA ALA A 434 10.40 16.94 -2.44
C ALA A 434 10.40 15.44 -2.04
N GLU A 435 11.36 14.66 -2.54
CA GLU A 435 11.52 13.24 -2.24
C GLU A 435 11.96 12.99 -0.78
N THR A 436 13.02 13.68 -0.35
CA THR A 436 13.52 13.59 1.03
C THR A 436 12.54 14.23 2.01
N TRP A 437 11.87 15.30 1.60
CA TRP A 437 10.86 15.97 2.43
C TRP A 437 9.61 15.12 2.64
N SER A 438 9.10 14.44 1.60
CA SER A 438 7.93 13.56 1.77
C SER A 438 8.24 12.43 2.75
N THR A 439 9.44 11.86 2.66
CA THR A 439 9.90 10.80 3.57
C THR A 439 10.06 11.34 5.00
N PHE A 440 10.67 12.51 5.17
CA PHE A 440 10.80 13.18 6.47
C PHE A 440 9.45 13.57 7.08
N ALA A 441 8.52 14.08 6.28
CA ALA A 441 7.18 14.49 6.74
C ALA A 441 6.32 13.31 7.20
N ASP A 442 6.39 12.17 6.50
CA ASP A 442 5.71 10.94 6.92
C ASP A 442 6.28 10.43 8.26
N VAL A 443 7.60 10.47 8.43
CA VAL A 443 8.25 10.07 9.68
C VAL A 443 7.99 11.05 10.83
N LEU A 444 7.91 12.35 10.55
CA LEU A 444 7.49 13.36 11.52
C LEU A 444 6.05 13.13 12.00
N GLU A 445 5.11 12.84 11.10
CA GLU A 445 3.73 12.52 11.47
C GLU A 445 3.66 11.21 12.30
N GLU A 446 4.48 10.20 11.98
CA GLU A 446 4.59 8.99 12.81
C GLU A 446 5.12 9.29 14.22
N ALA A 447 6.14 10.15 14.34
CA ALA A 447 6.72 10.57 15.62
C ALA A 447 5.72 11.39 16.45
N GLU A 448 4.99 12.34 15.84
CA GLU A 448 3.91 13.12 16.47
C GLU A 448 2.80 12.22 17.02
N ASN A 449 2.39 11.21 16.25
CA ASN A 449 1.38 10.25 16.69
C ASN A 449 1.85 9.43 17.91
N MET A 450 3.13 9.02 17.92
CA MET A 450 3.74 8.27 19.02
C MET A 450 3.80 9.07 20.33
N LEU A 451 3.97 10.40 20.27
CA LEU A 451 3.91 11.27 21.46
C LEU A 451 2.56 11.24 22.19
N SER A 452 1.50 10.75 21.53
CA SER A 452 0.15 10.62 22.08
C SER A 452 -0.27 9.17 22.39
N ASP A 453 0.62 8.20 22.20
CA ASP A 453 0.36 6.77 22.42
C ASP A 453 0.69 6.34 23.86
N GLU A 454 -0.34 6.06 24.66
CA GLU A 454 -0.21 5.57 26.05
C GLU A 454 0.31 4.12 26.15
N THR A 455 0.48 3.43 25.01
CA THR A 455 0.96 2.04 24.93
C THR A 455 2.37 1.88 24.36
N ALA A 456 3.01 2.98 23.94
CA ALA A 456 4.37 2.97 23.44
C ALA A 456 5.36 2.51 24.51
N VAL A 457 6.41 1.78 24.12
CA VAL A 457 7.53 1.37 24.99
C VAL A 457 8.82 2.10 24.58
N GLN A 458 9.82 2.20 25.47
CA GLN A 458 11.03 3.01 25.22
C GLN A 458 11.75 2.63 23.91
N ASN A 459 11.80 1.35 23.54
CA ASN A 459 12.44 0.96 22.27
C ASN A 459 11.66 1.44 21.03
N ASP A 460 10.33 1.59 21.12
CA ASP A 460 9.54 2.17 20.03
C ASP A 460 9.89 3.67 19.91
N VAL A 461 10.09 4.34 21.05
CA VAL A 461 10.52 5.75 21.13
C VAL A 461 11.95 5.93 20.62
N ASP A 462 12.88 5.06 20.99
CA ASP A 462 14.27 5.09 20.53
C ASP A 462 14.39 4.74 19.05
N ALA A 463 13.61 3.76 18.57
CA ALA A 463 13.51 3.43 17.16
C ALA A 463 12.89 4.58 16.38
N MET A 464 11.90 5.29 16.93
CA MET A 464 11.29 6.45 16.30
C MET A 464 12.21 7.67 16.32
N LEU A 465 12.96 7.88 17.40
CA LEU A 465 14.00 8.91 17.48
C LEU A 465 15.09 8.66 16.43
N THR A 466 15.53 7.41 16.29
CA THR A 466 16.52 7.00 15.26
C THR A 466 15.94 7.20 13.87
N LYS A 467 14.70 6.75 13.62
CA LYS A 467 14.03 6.88 12.32
C LYS A 467 13.83 8.36 11.93
N LEU A 468 13.42 9.20 12.87
CA LEU A 468 13.26 10.65 12.67
C LEU A 468 14.61 11.33 12.43
N GLN A 469 15.65 10.93 13.15
CA GLN A 469 17.00 11.46 12.97
C GLN A 469 17.60 11.03 11.62
N GLU A 470 17.44 9.78 11.21
CA GLU A 470 17.85 9.29 9.88
C GLU A 470 17.08 9.99 8.76
N ALA A 471 15.76 10.15 8.89
CA ALA A 471 14.94 10.87 7.91
C ALA A 471 15.32 12.35 7.82
N LYS A 472 15.72 12.95 8.95
CA LYS A 472 16.23 14.33 9.04
C LYS A 472 17.62 14.48 8.44
N ASP A 473 18.51 13.52 8.65
CA ASP A 473 19.88 13.52 8.09
C ASP A 473 19.88 13.17 6.60
N ALA A 474 18.87 12.42 6.15
CA ALA A 474 18.58 12.16 4.75
C ALA A 474 17.88 13.33 4.05
N LEU A 475 17.57 14.44 4.76
CA LEU A 475 17.05 15.64 4.13
C LEU A 475 18.13 16.26 3.23
N GLU A 476 17.89 16.22 1.93
CA GLU A 476 18.77 16.86 0.95
C GLU A 476 18.30 18.30 0.73
N ILE A 477 19.20 19.24 0.98
CA ILE A 477 18.95 20.67 0.72
C ILE A 477 18.79 20.85 -0.79
N MET A 478 17.80 21.65 -1.19
CA MET A 478 17.61 22.02 -2.60
C MET A 478 18.88 22.73 -3.13
N PRO A 479 19.50 22.29 -4.24
CA PRO A 479 20.79 22.83 -4.67
C PRO A 479 20.72 24.31 -5.10
N GLY A 480 21.55 25.18 -4.51
CA GLY A 480 21.66 26.61 -4.90
C GLY A 480 22.15 27.65 -3.87
N ALA A 481 22.58 27.29 -2.65
CA ALA A 481 22.83 28.25 -1.58
C ALA A 481 24.12 29.12 -1.74
N VAL A 482 24.03 30.25 -2.44
CA VAL A 482 24.89 31.45 -2.22
C VAL A 482 24.01 32.70 -2.37
N SER A 483 23.83 33.50 -1.31
CA SER A 483 22.97 34.69 -1.33
C SER A 483 23.55 35.82 -2.19
N ALA A 484 22.72 36.46 -3.02
CA ALA A 484 23.10 37.57 -3.90
C ALA A 484 22.48 38.90 -3.43
N ASN A 485 23.08 40.04 -3.80
CA ASN A 485 22.45 41.35 -3.59
C ASN A 485 21.33 41.57 -4.62
N LEU A 486 20.09 41.65 -4.15
CA LEU A 486 18.87 41.81 -4.94
C LEU A 486 18.55 43.27 -5.30
N ALA A 487 19.15 44.25 -4.60
CA ALA A 487 18.87 45.67 -4.82
C ALA A 487 19.02 46.14 -6.30
N PRO A 488 20.00 45.66 -7.10
CA PRO A 488 20.10 46.03 -8.51
C PRO A 488 18.89 45.64 -9.36
N GLN A 489 18.13 44.62 -8.93
CA GLN A 489 17.00 44.03 -9.67
C GLN A 489 15.64 44.59 -9.24
N ALA A 490 15.57 45.42 -8.19
CA ALA A 490 14.34 46.00 -7.67
C ALA A 490 14.06 47.39 -8.25
N GLU A 491 12.80 47.77 -8.43
CA GLU A 491 12.44 49.19 -8.59
C GLU A 491 12.54 49.90 -7.23
N VAL A 492 13.06 51.13 -7.21
CA VAL A 492 13.26 51.88 -5.95
C VAL A 492 12.33 53.08 -5.89
N SER A 493 11.67 53.24 -4.75
CA SER A 493 10.83 54.40 -4.44
C SER A 493 11.15 54.92 -3.04
N ALA A 494 10.84 56.19 -2.77
CA ALA A 494 11.04 56.80 -1.46
C ALA A 494 10.01 57.90 -1.20
N SER A 495 9.81 58.24 0.07
CA SER A 495 8.87 59.30 0.49
C SER A 495 9.29 60.71 0.06
N VAL A 496 10.58 60.91 -0.22
CA VAL A 496 11.18 62.18 -0.67
C VAL A 496 12.20 61.89 -1.78
N ASN A 497 12.38 62.81 -2.74
CA ASN A 497 13.14 62.63 -4.00
C ASN A 497 14.56 62.02 -3.84
N LYS A 498 15.10 61.47 -4.95
CA LYS A 498 16.47 60.89 -5.14
C LYS A 498 16.70 59.45 -4.65
N ALA A 499 15.66 58.61 -4.65
CA ALA A 499 15.75 57.21 -4.22
C ALA A 499 16.79 56.36 -5.00
N GLN A 500 17.11 56.74 -6.25
CA GLN A 500 17.99 55.95 -7.12
C GLN A 500 19.44 55.83 -6.61
N ALA A 501 19.91 56.79 -5.83
CA ALA A 501 21.29 56.80 -5.34
C ALA A 501 21.60 55.65 -4.36
N VAL A 502 20.57 55.09 -3.70
CA VAL A 502 20.77 54.09 -2.64
C VAL A 502 21.05 52.66 -3.15
N LYS A 503 21.08 52.44 -4.47
CA LYS A 503 21.29 51.11 -5.08
C LYS A 503 22.37 51.09 -6.17
N ASP A 504 23.30 52.04 -6.13
CA ASP A 504 24.33 52.18 -7.17
C ASP A 504 25.41 51.08 -7.12
N GLY A 505 25.48 50.33 -6.02
CA GLY A 505 26.41 49.23 -5.82
C GLY A 505 27.81 49.69 -5.43
N ILE A 506 28.01 51.00 -5.17
CA ILE A 506 29.29 51.58 -4.84
C ILE A 506 29.44 51.65 -3.31
N ASN A 507 30.45 50.97 -2.78
CA ASN A 507 30.73 51.00 -1.35
C ASN A 507 31.18 52.41 -0.90
N PRO A 508 30.49 53.06 0.06
CA PRO A 508 30.87 54.39 0.56
C PRO A 508 32.17 54.35 1.35
N VAL A 509 32.97 55.43 1.30
CA VAL A 509 34.20 55.53 2.11
C VAL A 509 33.89 55.83 3.59
N ASN A 510 32.87 56.64 3.86
CA ASN A 510 32.42 57.03 5.20
C ASN A 510 30.97 57.58 5.14
N SER A 511 30.35 57.84 6.29
CA SER A 511 28.94 58.28 6.35
C SER A 511 28.70 59.72 5.87
N SER A 512 29.74 60.46 5.49
CA SER A 512 29.61 61.79 4.86
C SER A 512 29.91 61.78 3.35
N ASP A 513 30.16 60.59 2.78
CA ASP A 513 30.48 60.43 1.37
C ASP A 513 29.24 60.61 0.49
N SER A 514 29.14 61.77 -0.15
CA SER A 514 28.06 62.11 -1.08
C SER A 514 28.49 62.08 -2.55
N SER A 515 29.69 61.55 -2.83
CA SER A 515 30.33 61.64 -4.16
C SER A 515 29.54 60.96 -5.29
N ASN A 516 28.79 59.90 -4.98
CA ASN A 516 27.95 59.17 -5.94
C ASN A 516 26.44 59.43 -5.77
N GLY A 517 26.10 60.44 -4.96
CA GLY A 517 24.72 60.77 -4.62
C GLY A 517 24.26 60.07 -3.34
N VAL A 518 23.25 60.64 -2.69
CA VAL A 518 22.63 60.13 -1.48
C VAL A 518 21.13 60.35 -1.55
N TRP A 519 20.39 59.55 -0.80
CA TRP A 519 19.02 59.86 -0.45
C TRP A 519 18.99 60.53 0.93
N ASP A 520 18.32 61.67 1.03
CA ASP A 520 18.12 62.37 2.30
C ASP A 520 16.76 63.10 2.34
N SER A 521 16.26 63.36 3.54
CA SER A 521 14.96 63.99 3.78
C SER A 521 15.04 65.52 3.97
N THR A 522 16.09 66.18 3.47
CA THR A 522 16.27 67.63 3.65
C THR A 522 15.11 68.41 3.00
N GLY A 523 14.50 69.34 3.75
CA GLY A 523 13.31 70.08 3.35
C GLY A 523 11.99 69.53 3.91
N GLU A 524 12.03 68.35 4.54
CA GLU A 524 10.93 67.76 5.32
C GLU A 524 11.43 67.39 6.73
N GLU A 525 12.17 68.31 7.37
CA GLU A 525 12.75 68.07 8.70
C GLU A 525 11.71 67.65 9.75
N GLY A 526 12.11 66.78 10.67
CA GLY A 526 11.26 66.31 11.76
C GLY A 526 10.16 65.32 11.35
N ARG A 527 10.08 64.94 10.08
CA ARG A 527 9.13 63.94 9.58
C ARG A 527 9.79 62.59 9.33
N GLU A 528 9.05 61.52 9.62
CA GLU A 528 9.39 60.17 9.23
C GLU A 528 9.47 60.06 7.70
N ALA A 529 10.47 59.35 7.20
CA ALA A 529 10.68 59.13 5.77
C ALA A 529 11.07 57.68 5.49
N TRP A 530 10.77 57.18 4.30
CA TRP A 530 11.02 55.78 3.93
C TRP A 530 11.68 55.63 2.56
N VAL A 531 12.41 54.53 2.40
CA VAL A 531 12.94 54.03 1.12
C VAL A 531 12.45 52.59 0.94
N GLN A 532 12.03 52.23 -0.27
CA GLN A 532 11.42 50.96 -0.60
C GLN A 532 12.02 50.38 -1.88
N TYR A 533 12.20 49.06 -1.88
CA TYR A 533 12.46 48.26 -3.07
C TYR A 533 11.23 47.41 -3.38
N ASP A 534 10.73 47.53 -4.60
CA ASP A 534 9.66 46.72 -5.17
C ASP A 534 10.28 45.71 -6.14
N PHE A 535 9.96 44.43 -5.98
CA PHE A 535 10.49 43.36 -6.82
C PHE A 535 9.44 42.94 -7.85
N GLU A 536 9.87 42.68 -9.10
CA GLU A 536 8.96 42.22 -10.15
C GLU A 536 8.34 40.84 -9.83
N GLU A 537 9.08 40.01 -9.09
CA GLU A 537 8.64 38.70 -8.57
C GLU A 537 8.86 38.63 -7.06
N LEU A 538 8.20 37.70 -6.37
CA LEU A 538 8.50 37.44 -4.96
C LEU A 538 9.99 37.11 -4.81
N VAL A 539 10.64 37.67 -3.81
CA VAL A 539 12.03 37.36 -3.49
C VAL A 539 12.15 36.86 -2.06
N ARG A 540 13.14 36.01 -1.80
CA ARG A 540 13.50 35.60 -0.45
C ARG A 540 14.57 36.57 0.03
N ILE A 541 14.30 37.23 1.14
CA ILE A 541 15.24 38.16 1.78
C ILE A 541 15.76 37.50 3.05
N ASP A 542 17.08 37.37 3.15
CA ASP A 542 17.77 36.79 4.31
C ASP A 542 18.26 37.88 5.26
N SER A 543 18.85 38.93 4.71
CA SER A 543 19.38 40.06 5.45
C SER A 543 19.38 41.33 4.61
N THR A 544 19.61 42.46 5.26
CA THR A 544 19.77 43.73 4.58
C THR A 544 20.85 44.57 5.23
N ASP A 545 21.63 45.28 4.42
CA ASP A 545 22.74 46.11 4.87
C ASP A 545 22.47 47.57 4.51
N ILE A 546 22.37 48.43 5.52
CA ILE A 546 22.08 49.86 5.33
C ILE A 546 23.30 50.70 5.71
N TYR A 547 23.73 51.57 4.80
CA TYR A 547 24.77 52.55 5.06
C TYR A 547 24.16 53.95 5.16
N TYR A 548 24.13 54.51 6.37
CA TYR A 548 23.48 55.80 6.63
C TYR A 548 24.36 57.00 6.24
N TYR A 549 23.71 58.05 5.73
CA TYR A 549 24.31 59.33 5.41
C TYR A 549 24.13 60.32 6.57
N GLN A 550 25.17 61.09 6.87
CA GLN A 550 25.16 62.21 7.80
C GLN A 550 26.19 63.26 7.35
N ASP A 551 25.86 64.55 7.50
CA ASP A 551 26.66 65.67 6.99
C ASP A 551 27.38 66.46 8.10
N GLY A 552 27.38 65.96 9.34
CA GLY A 552 27.86 66.68 10.52
C GLY A 552 27.03 67.92 10.87
N GLY A 553 25.88 68.13 10.20
CA GLY A 553 25.02 69.30 10.29
C GLY A 553 23.56 68.92 10.50
N LYS A 554 22.74 69.09 9.45
CA LYS A 554 21.29 68.89 9.52
C LYS A 554 20.87 67.43 9.29
N VAL A 555 21.60 66.68 8.47
CA VAL A 555 21.33 65.26 8.22
C VAL A 555 22.07 64.45 9.26
N LYS A 556 21.32 63.76 10.13
CA LYS A 556 21.84 62.95 11.23
C LYS A 556 21.45 61.49 11.04
N LEU A 557 22.15 60.59 11.73
CA LEU A 557 21.71 59.20 11.85
C LEU A 557 20.28 59.14 12.43
N PRO A 558 19.41 58.27 11.93
CA PRO A 558 18.05 58.18 12.42
C PRO A 558 18.02 57.71 13.88
N LYS A 559 17.01 58.15 14.63
CA LYS A 559 16.74 57.68 15.99
C LYS A 559 16.33 56.22 15.99
N GLU A 560 15.50 55.85 15.01
CA GLU A 560 14.97 54.51 14.85
C GLU A 560 14.83 54.20 13.35
N ALA A 561 15.10 52.97 12.94
CA ALA A 561 14.71 52.44 11.64
C ALA A 561 13.82 51.21 11.81
N LEU A 562 12.74 51.15 11.07
CA LEU A 562 11.84 50.01 10.98
C LEU A 562 11.99 49.38 9.61
N VAL A 563 12.42 48.12 9.55
CA VAL A 563 12.41 47.34 8.31
C VAL A 563 11.11 46.56 8.26
N GLU A 564 10.40 46.68 7.15
CA GLU A 564 9.13 46.00 6.87
C GLU A 564 9.21 45.33 5.50
N TYR A 565 8.46 44.25 5.31
CA TYR A 565 8.34 43.60 4.00
C TYR A 565 6.87 43.34 3.65
N LEU A 566 6.56 43.37 2.37
CA LEU A 566 5.24 43.05 1.83
C LEU A 566 5.18 41.55 1.57
N ASN A 567 4.48 40.81 2.43
CA ASN A 567 4.41 39.35 2.34
C ASN A 567 3.64 38.86 1.10
N ASP A 568 3.62 37.54 0.89
CA ASP A 568 2.95 36.86 -0.22
C ASP A 568 1.41 37.00 -0.22
N GLU A 569 0.82 37.40 0.90
CA GLU A 569 -0.59 37.76 1.01
C GLU A 569 -0.87 39.25 0.67
N GLY A 570 0.17 40.03 0.34
CA GLY A 570 0.09 41.45 0.05
C GLY A 570 -0.07 42.33 1.31
N VAL A 571 0.39 41.86 2.47
CA VAL A 571 0.31 42.55 3.76
C VAL A 571 1.71 42.98 4.24
N TRP A 572 1.86 44.26 4.58
CA TRP A 572 3.09 44.77 5.19
C TRP A 572 3.28 44.19 6.59
N THR A 573 4.45 43.60 6.82
CA THR A 573 4.83 42.91 8.05
C THR A 573 6.13 43.49 8.57
N GLU A 574 6.18 43.79 9.86
CA GLU A 574 7.39 44.26 10.55
C GLU A 574 8.45 43.14 10.57
N ALA A 575 9.65 43.44 10.08
CA ALA A 575 10.77 42.51 9.99
C ALA A 575 11.69 42.67 11.21
N GLU A 576 12.17 43.89 11.45
CA GLU A 576 13.05 44.23 12.57
C GLU A 576 13.02 45.75 12.82
N LYS A 577 13.22 46.17 14.07
CA LYS A 577 13.30 47.57 14.46
C LYS A 577 14.63 47.86 15.16
N ILE A 578 15.35 48.87 14.67
CA ILE A 578 16.69 49.21 15.14
C ILE A 578 16.70 50.60 15.73
N THR A 579 17.30 50.73 16.91
CA THR A 579 17.40 51.99 17.66
C THR A 579 18.84 52.46 17.85
N GLU A 580 19.82 51.69 17.38
CA GLU A 580 21.25 52.00 17.50
C GLU A 580 21.94 51.85 16.14
N MET A 581 22.13 52.98 15.44
CA MET A 581 22.83 53.02 14.16
C MET A 581 24.30 53.38 14.34
N LYS A 582 25.16 52.72 13.58
CA LYS A 582 26.59 53.02 13.52
C LYS A 582 26.92 53.77 12.25
N GLU A 583 27.72 54.83 12.39
CA GLU A 583 28.34 55.50 11.25
C GLU A 583 29.53 54.71 10.70
N ASN A 584 29.93 55.07 9.47
CA ASN A 584 31.14 54.59 8.78
C ASN A 584 31.20 53.07 8.57
N GLN A 585 30.05 52.40 8.52
CA GLN A 585 29.93 50.98 8.21
C GLN A 585 28.51 50.64 7.74
N TYR A 586 28.37 49.45 7.14
CA TYR A 586 27.06 48.85 6.93
C TYR A 586 26.46 48.42 8.27
N ASN A 587 25.20 48.77 8.46
CA ASN A 587 24.38 48.27 9.54
C ASN A 587 23.62 47.05 9.01
N THR A 588 24.20 45.88 9.26
CA THR A 588 23.63 44.59 8.84
C THR A 588 22.47 44.21 9.74
N ILE A 589 21.33 43.95 9.11
CA ILE A 589 20.09 43.53 9.72
C ILE A 589 19.82 42.12 9.22
N THR A 590 20.11 41.12 10.06
CA THR A 590 19.74 39.74 9.74
C THR A 590 18.30 39.53 10.18
N LEU A 591 17.43 39.14 9.27
CA LEU A 591 16.05 38.86 9.62
C LEU A 591 16.00 37.60 10.49
N ASN A 592 15.15 37.59 11.53
CA ASN A 592 15.03 36.46 12.48
C ASN A 592 14.74 35.11 11.78
N LYS A 593 14.19 35.17 10.57
CA LYS A 593 14.11 34.10 9.57
C LYS A 593 14.05 34.72 8.18
N PRO A 594 14.50 34.05 7.11
CA PRO A 594 14.27 34.51 5.74
C PRO A 594 12.78 34.73 5.44
N VAL A 595 12.46 35.78 4.69
CA VAL A 595 11.06 36.15 4.38
C VAL A 595 10.82 36.24 2.88
N LEU A 596 9.65 35.78 2.44
CA LEU A 596 9.16 36.02 1.07
C LEU A 596 8.54 37.41 1.01
N ALA A 597 9.02 38.22 0.07
CA ALA A 597 8.65 39.62 -0.03
C ALA A 597 8.43 40.02 -1.50
N ALA A 598 7.30 40.67 -1.78
CA ALA A 598 7.09 41.40 -3.04
C ALA A 598 7.74 42.79 -3.00
N ALA A 599 7.97 43.31 -1.79
CA ALA A 599 8.66 44.57 -1.56
C ALA A 599 9.31 44.56 -0.18
N ILE A 600 10.38 45.32 0.01
CA ILE A 600 10.98 45.61 1.32
C ILE A 600 11.10 47.12 1.48
N ARG A 601 10.79 47.62 2.68
CA ARG A 601 10.81 49.04 3.02
C ARG A 601 11.62 49.25 4.29
N VAL A 602 12.42 50.29 4.32
CA VAL A 602 12.98 50.85 5.55
C VAL A 602 12.34 52.20 5.82
N THR A 603 11.79 52.36 7.01
CA THR A 603 11.17 53.58 7.50
C THR A 603 12.03 54.16 8.61
N LEU A 604 12.46 55.41 8.46
CA LEU A 604 13.44 56.08 9.32
C LEU A 604 12.81 57.23 10.10
N GLN A 605 13.13 57.30 11.39
CA GLN A 605 12.69 58.36 12.31
C GLN A 605 13.82 59.37 12.56
N PRO A 606 13.60 60.68 12.36
CA PRO A 606 14.61 61.71 12.67
C PRO A 606 14.87 61.82 14.19
N GLN A 607 16.03 62.36 14.55
CA GLN A 607 16.45 62.54 15.95
C GLN A 607 15.60 63.58 16.67
N ASP A 608 15.29 64.67 15.97
CA ASP A 608 14.59 65.84 16.47
C ASP A 608 13.85 66.55 15.32
N GLU A 609 12.98 67.50 15.68
CA GLU A 609 12.13 68.27 14.76
C GLU A 609 12.91 69.12 13.74
N ASN A 610 14.22 69.30 13.92
CA ASN A 610 15.09 70.10 13.06
C ASN A 610 16.10 69.26 12.27
N SER A 611 16.05 67.93 12.41
CA SER A 611 16.98 67.00 11.76
C SER A 611 16.34 66.30 10.56
N ALA A 612 17.17 66.06 9.55
CA ALA A 612 16.89 65.20 8.42
C ALA A 612 17.64 63.87 8.57
N ILE A 613 17.30 62.89 7.74
CA ILE A 613 17.81 61.50 7.75
C ILE A 613 18.22 61.11 6.34
N GLY A 614 19.19 60.21 6.20
CA GLY A 614 19.64 59.79 4.87
C GLY A 614 20.31 58.42 4.79
N ILE A 615 20.36 57.88 3.57
CA ILE A 615 20.95 56.60 3.18
C ILE A 615 21.89 56.86 2.00
N ILE A 616 23.10 56.29 2.06
CA ILE A 616 24.07 56.30 0.96
C ILE A 616 23.87 55.06 0.08
N GLU A 617 23.84 53.87 0.70
CA GLU A 617 23.74 52.60 -0.02
C GLU A 617 22.91 51.61 0.80
N TRP A 618 22.08 50.82 0.12
CA TRP A 618 21.18 49.86 0.72
C TRP A 618 21.17 48.56 -0.07
N LYS A 619 21.75 47.52 0.52
CA LYS A 619 21.81 46.17 -0.06
C LYS A 619 20.77 45.27 0.58
N VAL A 620 20.20 44.40 -0.25
CA VAL A 620 19.25 43.37 0.20
C VAL A 620 19.82 42.03 -0.21
N SER A 621 20.24 41.24 0.76
CA SER A 621 20.84 39.94 0.53
C SER A 621 19.76 38.87 0.56
N GLY A 622 19.68 38.11 -0.52
CA GLY A 622 18.62 37.13 -0.71
C GLY A 622 18.74 36.40 -2.04
N GLU A 623 17.64 35.79 -2.47
CA GLU A 623 17.51 35.14 -3.77
C GLU A 623 16.17 35.50 -4.42
N LEU A 624 16.15 35.57 -5.75
CA LEU A 624 14.88 35.61 -6.49
C LEU A 624 14.10 34.35 -6.13
N VAL A 625 12.89 34.52 -5.59
CA VAL A 625 11.96 33.40 -5.47
C VAL A 625 11.18 33.44 -6.76
N SER A 626 11.85 33.01 -7.83
CA SER A 626 11.11 32.57 -9.01
C SER A 626 10.11 31.55 -8.47
N SER A 627 8.83 31.92 -8.53
CA SER A 627 7.70 31.15 -8.00
C SER A 627 8.00 29.67 -8.05
N GLN A 628 8.12 28.99 -6.89
CA GLN A 628 8.31 27.54 -6.76
C GLN A 628 8.77 26.91 -8.07
N GLY A 629 10.07 27.03 -8.43
CA GLY A 629 10.60 26.75 -9.77
C GLY A 629 9.79 25.71 -10.54
N VAL A 630 8.71 26.18 -11.19
CA VAL A 630 7.82 25.27 -11.88
C VAL A 630 8.58 25.03 -13.16
N ASN A 631 9.21 23.88 -13.27
CA ASN A 631 9.98 23.51 -14.43
C ASN A 631 9.03 23.45 -15.63
N LYS A 632 8.89 24.60 -16.31
CA LYS A 632 8.15 24.78 -17.55
C LYS A 632 9.03 24.42 -18.75
N LYS A 633 10.28 23.96 -18.56
CA LYS A 633 11.20 23.60 -19.65
C LYS A 633 10.61 22.48 -20.49
N ASN A 634 10.10 21.44 -19.85
CA ASN A 634 9.43 20.34 -20.54
C ASN A 634 8.16 20.81 -21.26
N LEU A 635 7.38 21.70 -20.64
CA LEU A 635 6.20 22.31 -21.26
C LEU A 635 6.57 23.20 -22.47
N ARG A 636 7.66 23.98 -22.40
CA ARG A 636 8.18 24.79 -23.52
C ARG A 636 8.74 23.92 -24.64
N ASN A 637 9.46 22.85 -24.31
CA ASN A 637 10.02 21.91 -25.28
C ASN A 637 8.92 21.18 -26.06
N ILE A 638 7.88 20.68 -25.37
CA ILE A 638 6.77 20.03 -26.07
C ILE A 638 5.91 21.05 -26.84
N LEU A 639 5.86 22.32 -26.42
CA LEU A 639 5.22 23.40 -27.19
C LEU A 639 5.97 23.69 -28.49
N ASP A 640 7.31 23.71 -28.49
CA ASP A 640 8.10 23.87 -29.71
C ASP A 640 7.78 22.75 -30.72
N ILE A 641 7.71 21.50 -30.25
CA ILE A 641 7.34 20.32 -31.05
C ILE A 641 5.90 20.44 -31.54
N ALA A 642 4.94 20.75 -30.65
CA ALA A 642 3.53 20.85 -31.00
C ALA A 642 3.28 21.91 -32.08
N ASN A 643 4.01 23.03 -32.05
CA ASN A 643 3.89 24.09 -33.06
C ASN A 643 4.39 23.69 -34.45
N THR A 644 5.10 22.56 -34.61
CA THR A 644 5.49 22.01 -35.92
C THR A 644 4.39 21.20 -36.60
N LYS A 645 3.34 20.79 -35.86
CA LYS A 645 2.27 19.93 -36.38
C LYS A 645 1.32 20.73 -37.28
N ALA A 646 0.91 20.15 -38.41
CA ALA A 646 0.05 20.80 -39.39
C ALA A 646 -1.32 20.12 -39.52
N LYS A 647 -2.41 20.91 -39.45
CA LYS A 647 -3.81 20.41 -39.43
C LYS A 647 -4.17 19.45 -40.57
N GLY A 648 -3.60 19.64 -41.75
CA GLY A 648 -3.87 18.82 -42.94
C GLY A 648 -3.27 17.42 -42.93
N ARG A 649 -2.34 17.12 -42.02
CA ARG A 649 -1.66 15.80 -41.90
C ARG A 649 -2.47 14.77 -41.11
N TYR A 650 -3.43 15.22 -40.30
CA TYR A 650 -4.03 14.42 -39.24
C TYR A 650 -5.56 14.38 -39.35
N THR A 651 -6.19 13.33 -38.83
CA THR A 651 -7.65 13.21 -38.82
C THR A 651 -8.30 14.38 -38.07
N ALA A 652 -9.50 14.78 -38.48
CA ALA A 652 -10.23 15.86 -37.82
C ALA A 652 -10.50 15.58 -36.33
N GLU A 653 -10.64 14.31 -35.95
CA GLU A 653 -10.92 13.86 -34.58
C GLU A 653 -9.67 13.97 -33.69
N SER A 654 -8.53 13.42 -34.12
CA SER A 654 -7.28 13.53 -33.35
C SER A 654 -6.76 14.97 -33.28
N TRP A 655 -6.97 15.74 -34.36
CA TRP A 655 -6.60 17.15 -34.39
C TRP A 655 -7.39 18.00 -33.38
N ALA A 656 -8.68 17.72 -33.17
CA ALA A 656 -9.50 18.47 -32.23
C ALA A 656 -8.98 18.35 -30.79
N VAL A 657 -8.57 17.14 -30.38
CA VAL A 657 -8.00 16.86 -29.06
C VAL A 657 -6.63 17.54 -28.91
N PHE A 658 -5.78 17.43 -29.91
CA PHE A 658 -4.48 18.11 -29.97
C PHE A 658 -4.61 19.64 -29.87
N ALA A 659 -5.52 20.24 -30.64
CA ALA A 659 -5.71 21.69 -30.64
C ALA A 659 -6.20 22.23 -29.27
N GLU A 660 -7.03 21.47 -28.55
CA GLU A 660 -7.46 21.83 -27.19
C GLU A 660 -6.31 21.76 -26.20
N ALA A 661 -5.50 20.70 -26.25
CA ALA A 661 -4.33 20.53 -25.38
C ALA A 661 -3.26 21.60 -25.64
N LEU A 662 -2.99 21.93 -26.91
CA LEU A 662 -2.06 22.98 -27.32
C LEU A 662 -2.50 24.35 -26.81
N ALA A 663 -3.77 24.71 -26.99
CA ALA A 663 -4.31 25.97 -26.51
C ALA A 663 -4.23 26.09 -24.97
N ASN A 664 -4.50 25.00 -24.25
CA ASN A 664 -4.36 24.97 -22.79
C ASN A 664 -2.90 25.15 -22.35
N ALA A 665 -1.97 24.43 -22.97
CA ALA A 665 -0.53 24.56 -22.67
C ALA A 665 0.02 25.96 -22.96
N GLN A 666 -0.39 26.60 -24.07
CA GLN A 666 -0.01 27.98 -24.41
C GLN A 666 -0.58 29.04 -23.45
N ASN A 667 -1.77 28.81 -22.90
CA ASN A 667 -2.31 29.70 -21.88
C ASN A 667 -1.53 29.56 -20.55
N LEU A 668 -1.20 28.32 -20.17
CA LEU A 668 -0.54 28.03 -18.89
C LEU A 668 0.96 28.37 -18.88
N VAL A 669 1.64 28.28 -20.03
CA VAL A 669 3.10 28.56 -20.08
C VAL A 669 3.41 30.00 -19.65
N ASN A 670 2.54 30.95 -19.97
CA ASN A 670 2.67 32.38 -19.66
C ASN A 670 1.89 32.82 -18.40
N GLN A 671 1.16 31.93 -17.74
CA GLN A 671 0.38 32.24 -16.54
C GLN A 671 1.22 32.07 -15.26
N GLY A 672 1.11 33.04 -14.35
CA GLY A 672 1.73 33.02 -13.00
C GLY A 672 0.84 32.35 -11.95
N GLY A 673 1.44 31.95 -10.82
CA GLY A 673 0.72 31.33 -9.68
C GLY A 673 0.28 29.88 -9.90
N LEU A 674 0.90 29.17 -10.86
CA LEU A 674 0.62 27.76 -11.17
C LEU A 674 1.48 26.82 -10.32
N THR A 675 0.94 25.64 -10.00
CA THR A 675 1.65 24.53 -9.33
C THR A 675 2.39 23.61 -10.32
N GLN A 676 3.41 22.86 -9.89
CA GLN A 676 4.11 21.88 -10.76
C GLN A 676 3.20 20.75 -11.21
N GLU A 677 2.19 20.40 -10.42
CA GLU A 677 1.15 19.46 -10.85
C GLU A 677 0.33 20.02 -12.03
N GLU A 678 0.02 21.32 -12.05
CA GLU A 678 -0.70 21.96 -13.16
C GLU A 678 0.15 22.07 -14.43
N ILE A 679 1.47 22.33 -14.29
CA ILE A 679 2.43 22.34 -15.41
C ILE A 679 2.69 20.93 -15.94
N ASN A 680 2.86 19.93 -15.07
CA ASN A 680 3.03 18.53 -15.46
C ASN A 680 1.75 18.00 -16.12
N ALA A 681 0.57 18.33 -15.60
CA ALA A 681 -0.68 17.95 -16.23
C ALA A 681 -0.87 18.59 -17.61
N ALA A 682 -0.44 19.84 -17.80
CA ALA A 682 -0.46 20.51 -19.10
C ALA A 682 0.56 19.87 -20.07
N PHE A 683 1.76 19.52 -19.58
CA PHE A 683 2.78 18.80 -20.34
C PHE A 683 2.28 17.41 -20.74
N ASP A 684 1.79 16.60 -19.81
CA ASP A 684 1.28 15.25 -20.07
C ASP A 684 0.10 15.27 -21.05
N ALA A 685 -0.82 16.22 -20.90
CA ALA A 685 -1.96 16.36 -21.81
C ALA A 685 -1.50 16.71 -23.24
N LEU A 686 -0.55 17.63 -23.39
CA LEU A 686 -0.01 18.01 -24.70
C LEU A 686 0.90 16.91 -25.29
N TYR A 687 1.74 16.28 -24.48
CA TYR A 687 2.61 15.17 -24.87
C TYR A 687 1.79 13.97 -25.37
N ASN A 688 0.76 13.56 -24.62
CA ASN A 688 -0.12 12.49 -25.05
C ASN A 688 -0.88 12.89 -26.32
N ALA A 689 -1.41 14.11 -26.39
CA ALA A 689 -2.12 14.55 -27.59
C ALA A 689 -1.22 14.63 -28.84
N VAL A 690 0.06 15.00 -28.69
CA VAL A 690 1.07 14.96 -29.77
C VAL A 690 1.32 13.52 -30.24
N ASN A 691 1.42 12.56 -29.31
CA ASN A 691 1.71 11.15 -29.63
C ASN A 691 0.49 10.35 -30.09
N GLU A 692 -0.72 10.81 -29.79
CA GLU A 692 -1.99 10.19 -30.21
C GLU A 692 -2.56 10.82 -31.50
N LEU A 693 -1.85 11.77 -32.14
CA LEU A 693 -2.22 12.30 -33.44
C LEU A 693 -2.26 11.17 -34.49
N GLN A 694 -3.42 10.96 -35.09
CA GLN A 694 -3.64 9.95 -36.12
C GLN A 694 -3.50 10.60 -37.50
N ALA A 695 -2.62 10.05 -38.34
CA ALA A 695 -2.48 10.49 -39.72
C ALA A 695 -3.84 10.38 -40.44
N ALA A 696 -4.20 11.41 -41.22
CA ALA A 696 -5.37 11.31 -42.08
C ALA A 696 -5.08 10.27 -43.18
N GLU A 697 -5.99 9.31 -43.38
CA GLU A 697 -5.91 8.43 -44.55
C GLU A 697 -5.97 9.29 -45.82
N GLN A 698 -4.93 9.23 -46.64
CA GLN A 698 -5.01 9.72 -48.01
C GLN A 698 -5.90 8.73 -48.77
N THR A 699 -7.15 9.09 -48.99
CA THR A 699 -8.06 8.27 -49.80
C THR A 699 -7.61 8.36 -51.26
N GLN A 700 -7.00 7.29 -51.76
CA GLN A 700 -6.73 7.09 -53.17
C GLN A 700 -8.05 6.68 -53.86
N GLU A 701 -8.50 7.46 -54.85
CA GLU A 701 -9.70 7.17 -55.63
C GLU A 701 -9.32 6.65 -57.03
N ILE A 702 -10.08 5.68 -57.55
CA ILE A 702 -9.96 5.22 -58.94
C ILE A 702 -10.81 6.15 -59.81
N MET A 703 -10.19 6.89 -60.74
CA MET A 703 -10.90 7.80 -61.64
C MET A 703 -10.42 7.68 -63.09
N ASN A 704 -11.21 8.25 -64.02
CA ASN A 704 -10.89 8.25 -65.44
C ASN A 704 -9.78 9.25 -65.75
N ILE A 705 -8.61 8.76 -66.18
CA ILE A 705 -7.43 9.57 -66.53
C ILE A 705 -7.26 9.81 -68.03
N ALA A 706 -8.18 9.31 -68.86
CA ALA A 706 -8.15 9.56 -70.31
C ALA A 706 -8.08 11.06 -70.68
N PRO A 707 -8.79 12.00 -69.99
CA PRO A 707 -8.73 13.43 -70.34
C PRO A 707 -7.33 14.04 -70.31
N GLU A 708 -6.42 13.46 -69.52
CA GLU A 708 -5.04 13.95 -69.31
C GLU A 708 -4.05 13.39 -70.33
N ALA A 709 -4.45 12.38 -71.11
CA ALA A 709 -3.55 11.73 -72.06
C ALA A 709 -3.36 12.56 -73.35
N ALA A 710 -2.15 12.53 -73.89
CA ALA A 710 -1.93 12.89 -75.29
C ALA A 710 -2.46 11.74 -76.17
N VAL A 711 -3.17 12.06 -77.27
CA VAL A 711 -3.75 11.04 -78.16
C VAL A 711 -3.03 11.00 -79.50
N SER A 712 -2.80 9.79 -80.00
CA SER A 712 -2.36 9.56 -81.37
C SER A 712 -3.13 8.41 -82.01
N ALA A 713 -3.22 8.40 -83.33
CA ALA A 713 -3.87 7.31 -84.08
C ALA A 713 -3.20 7.18 -85.45
N ASN A 714 -3.17 5.98 -86.04
CA ASN A 714 -2.64 5.82 -87.41
C ASN A 714 -3.49 6.50 -88.47
N ILE A 715 -4.77 6.70 -88.19
CA ILE A 715 -5.74 7.34 -89.06
C ILE A 715 -6.50 8.33 -88.17
N ASN A 716 -6.37 9.63 -88.43
CA ASN A 716 -7.08 10.65 -87.67
C ASN A 716 -7.53 11.77 -88.61
N SER A 717 -8.85 11.95 -88.74
CA SER A 717 -9.47 12.97 -89.59
C SER A 717 -10.26 13.95 -88.72
N PRO A 718 -9.59 14.85 -87.97
CA PRO A 718 -10.24 15.72 -86.98
C PRO A 718 -11.29 16.67 -87.55
N ASN A 719 -11.24 16.97 -88.86
CA ASN A 719 -12.20 17.85 -89.54
C ASN A 719 -13.52 17.18 -89.95
N ASP A 720 -13.68 15.87 -89.72
CA ASP A 720 -14.93 15.15 -90.03
C ASP A 720 -15.85 15.14 -88.80
N LEU A 721 -15.77 14.10 -87.97
CA LEU A 721 -16.56 13.95 -86.74
C LEU A 721 -15.77 14.27 -85.47
N GLY A 722 -14.68 15.04 -85.54
CA GLY A 722 -13.92 15.50 -84.37
C GLY A 722 -12.62 14.73 -84.07
N GLY A 723 -12.48 13.50 -84.57
CA GLY A 723 -11.21 12.76 -84.54
C GLY A 723 -10.82 12.25 -83.15
N ALA A 724 -9.55 11.88 -82.97
CA ALA A 724 -9.15 11.07 -81.82
C ALA A 724 -9.22 11.79 -80.46
N ASP A 725 -9.19 13.12 -80.43
CA ASP A 725 -9.27 13.89 -79.18
C ASP A 725 -10.67 13.88 -78.55
N THR A 726 -11.74 13.57 -79.31
CA THR A 726 -13.10 13.56 -78.75
C THR A 726 -13.38 12.34 -77.89
N MET A 727 -12.53 11.31 -77.91
CA MET A 727 -12.78 10.07 -77.18
C MET A 727 -12.45 10.14 -75.69
N LYS A 728 -11.81 11.22 -75.23
CA LYS A 728 -11.20 11.27 -73.89
C LYS A 728 -11.87 12.25 -72.94
N ASP A 729 -13.01 12.82 -73.32
CA ASP A 729 -13.61 13.93 -72.57
C ASP A 729 -14.60 13.48 -71.49
N GLY A 730 -14.75 12.17 -71.28
CA GLY A 730 -15.60 11.61 -70.25
C GLY A 730 -17.09 11.67 -70.60
N TYR A 731 -17.43 11.94 -71.86
CA TYR A 731 -18.80 11.94 -72.34
C TYR A 731 -19.44 10.57 -72.15
N ASP A 732 -20.76 10.55 -71.97
CA ASP A 732 -21.52 9.31 -71.80
C ASP A 732 -22.47 9.13 -72.99
N PRO A 733 -22.10 8.33 -74.01
CA PRO A 733 -22.87 8.24 -75.25
C PRO A 733 -24.25 7.65 -75.03
N ALA A 734 -25.28 8.24 -75.65
CA ALA A 734 -26.64 7.72 -75.56
C ALA A 734 -26.85 6.43 -76.38
N SER A 735 -26.02 6.20 -77.41
CA SER A 735 -26.00 5.00 -78.26
C SER A 735 -24.70 4.95 -79.07
N SER A 736 -24.37 3.81 -79.69
CA SER A 736 -23.23 3.67 -80.59
C SER A 736 -23.37 4.45 -81.91
N MET A 737 -24.52 5.09 -82.17
CA MET A 737 -24.72 6.03 -83.29
C MET A 737 -24.62 7.50 -82.87
N ASP A 738 -24.33 7.79 -81.59
CA ASP A 738 -24.29 9.14 -81.07
C ASP A 738 -23.05 9.91 -81.57
N LYS A 739 -23.30 10.94 -82.39
CA LYS A 739 -22.25 11.82 -82.94
C LYS A 739 -22.25 13.19 -82.28
N SER A 740 -23.08 13.40 -81.26
CA SER A 740 -23.34 14.74 -80.73
C SER A 740 -22.13 15.39 -80.06
N ASN A 741 -21.17 14.57 -79.60
CA ASN A 741 -19.93 15.01 -78.98
C ASN A 741 -18.67 14.66 -79.80
N GLY A 742 -18.86 14.28 -81.07
CA GLY A 742 -17.80 13.82 -81.95
C GLY A 742 -17.38 12.36 -81.71
N THR A 743 -16.74 11.77 -82.70
CA THR A 743 -16.33 10.36 -82.72
C THR A 743 -15.05 10.21 -83.53
N TRP A 744 -14.22 9.24 -83.16
CA TRP A 744 -13.13 8.80 -84.01
C TRP A 744 -13.57 7.61 -84.87
N HIS A 745 -13.14 7.58 -86.14
CA HIS A 745 -13.34 6.45 -87.05
C HIS A 745 -12.29 6.42 -88.16
N ASN A 746 -12.16 5.29 -88.85
CA ASN A 746 -11.21 5.10 -89.96
C ASN A 746 -11.82 5.13 -91.37
N TRP A 747 -13.05 5.66 -91.53
CA TRP A 747 -13.72 5.85 -92.83
C TRP A 747 -12.79 6.41 -93.92
N GLY A 748 -12.85 5.83 -95.14
CA GLY A 748 -11.94 6.12 -96.26
C GLY A 748 -10.63 5.33 -96.28
N GLN A 749 -10.43 4.43 -95.30
CA GLN A 749 -9.36 3.42 -95.25
C GLN A 749 -9.92 2.07 -94.78
N GLU A 750 -11.11 1.72 -95.26
CA GLU A 750 -11.86 0.53 -94.86
C GLU A 750 -11.05 -0.76 -95.08
N GLY A 751 -11.23 -1.73 -94.19
CA GLY A 751 -10.53 -3.03 -94.26
C GLY A 751 -9.04 -3.01 -93.84
N LYS A 752 -8.51 -1.87 -93.37
CA LYS A 752 -7.17 -1.78 -92.76
C LYS A 752 -7.28 -1.79 -91.24
N GLU A 753 -6.28 -2.41 -90.59
CA GLU A 753 -6.10 -2.36 -89.14
C GLU A 753 -5.98 -0.89 -88.69
N ALA A 754 -6.80 -0.50 -87.71
CA ALA A 754 -6.83 0.87 -87.20
C ALA A 754 -6.47 0.88 -85.73
N TRP A 755 -5.59 1.80 -85.30
CA TRP A 755 -5.18 1.91 -83.91
C TRP A 755 -5.26 3.34 -83.40
N VAL A 756 -5.57 3.44 -82.11
CA VAL A 756 -5.56 4.67 -81.32
C VAL A 756 -4.73 4.41 -80.07
N GLN A 757 -4.00 5.43 -79.61
CA GLN A 757 -3.11 5.38 -78.46
C GLN A 757 -3.30 6.59 -77.55
N TYR A 758 -3.26 6.35 -76.25
CA TYR A 758 -3.09 7.35 -75.20
C TYR A 758 -1.68 7.26 -74.63
N ASP A 759 -1.05 8.43 -74.45
CA ASP A 759 0.29 8.61 -73.91
C ASP A 759 0.24 9.53 -72.68
N TRP A 760 0.94 9.16 -71.62
CA TRP A 760 1.13 9.99 -70.42
C TRP A 760 2.62 10.28 -70.21
N ASP A 761 2.93 11.45 -69.65
CA ASP A 761 4.31 11.85 -69.34
C ASP A 761 4.96 10.94 -68.27
N THR A 762 4.14 10.39 -67.37
CA THR A 762 4.54 9.46 -66.31
C THR A 762 3.69 8.19 -66.38
N ALA A 763 4.27 7.06 -65.93
CA ALA A 763 3.57 5.78 -65.91
C ALA A 763 2.37 5.83 -64.95
N GLN A 764 1.22 5.35 -65.39
CA GLN A 764 -0.03 5.33 -64.63
C GLN A 764 -0.39 3.90 -64.24
N GLU A 765 -0.91 3.68 -63.03
CA GLU A 765 -1.41 2.37 -62.58
C GLU A 765 -2.82 2.14 -63.12
N ILE A 766 -2.95 1.38 -64.19
CA ILE A 766 -4.21 1.12 -64.88
C ILE A 766 -4.94 -0.06 -64.25
N HIS A 767 -6.20 0.14 -63.84
CA HIS A 767 -7.05 -0.90 -63.23
C HIS A 767 -8.10 -1.47 -64.19
N SER A 768 -8.73 -0.61 -65.00
CA SER A 768 -9.70 -1.04 -66.00
C SER A 768 -9.80 -0.06 -67.16
N ILE A 769 -10.29 -0.57 -68.30
CA ILE A 769 -10.42 0.17 -69.54
C ILE A 769 -11.86 0.00 -70.04
N ASP A 770 -12.54 1.10 -70.35
CA ASP A 770 -13.89 1.08 -70.91
C ASP A 770 -13.90 1.70 -72.30
N VAL A 771 -14.38 0.97 -73.31
CA VAL A 771 -14.48 1.47 -74.69
C VAL A 771 -15.92 1.45 -75.18
N TYR A 772 -16.40 2.60 -75.63
CA TYR A 772 -17.70 2.74 -76.27
C TYR A 772 -17.52 2.91 -77.77
N TYR A 773 -17.83 1.88 -78.54
CA TYR A 773 -17.62 1.88 -79.98
C TYR A 773 -18.67 2.70 -80.73
N PHE A 774 -18.24 3.30 -81.84
CA PHE A 774 -19.08 3.99 -82.81
C PHE A 774 -19.45 3.05 -83.96
N THR A 775 -20.71 3.07 -84.36
CA THR A 775 -21.20 2.48 -85.62
C THR A 775 -22.22 3.40 -86.27
N ASP A 776 -22.31 3.39 -87.60
CA ASP A 776 -23.36 4.09 -88.34
C ASP A 776 -24.43 3.14 -88.92
N GLY A 777 -24.40 1.85 -88.53
CA GLY A 777 -25.27 0.81 -89.05
C GLY A 777 -25.00 0.43 -90.52
N GLY A 778 -23.88 0.87 -91.10
CA GLY A 778 -23.51 0.59 -92.48
C GLY A 778 -22.00 0.56 -92.70
N GLY A 779 -21.40 1.71 -93.00
CA GLY A 779 -20.00 1.83 -93.40
C GLY A 779 -18.99 1.65 -92.27
N ILE A 780 -19.38 1.98 -91.03
CA ILE A 780 -18.61 1.77 -89.81
C ILE A 780 -19.36 0.78 -88.92
N LEU A 781 -18.73 -0.36 -88.64
CA LEU A 781 -19.27 -1.43 -87.80
C LEU A 781 -18.42 -1.61 -86.54
N LEU A 782 -18.95 -2.36 -85.58
CA LEU A 782 -18.17 -2.83 -84.45
C LEU A 782 -16.94 -3.62 -84.93
N PRO A 783 -15.78 -3.49 -84.27
CA PRO A 783 -14.60 -4.27 -84.63
C PRO A 783 -14.84 -5.77 -84.43
N ALA A 784 -14.31 -6.59 -85.34
CA ALA A 784 -14.29 -8.04 -85.22
C ALA A 784 -13.44 -8.49 -84.02
N GLU A 785 -12.33 -7.77 -83.79
CA GLU A 785 -11.49 -7.91 -82.61
C GLU A 785 -10.82 -6.58 -82.25
N SER A 786 -10.66 -6.36 -80.94
CA SER A 786 -9.96 -5.22 -80.37
C SER A 786 -8.85 -5.72 -79.45
N ARG A 787 -7.60 -5.50 -79.86
CA ARG A 787 -6.40 -5.86 -79.08
C ARG A 787 -5.92 -4.66 -78.28
N PHE A 788 -5.74 -4.84 -76.98
CA PHE A 788 -5.22 -3.83 -76.06
C PHE A 788 -3.75 -4.14 -75.73
N GLU A 789 -2.90 -3.14 -75.84
CA GLU A 789 -1.48 -3.20 -75.52
C GLU A 789 -1.10 -2.03 -74.61
N TYR A 790 -0.10 -2.21 -73.75
CA TYR A 790 0.46 -1.14 -72.92
C TYR A 790 1.97 -1.03 -73.04
N LEU A 791 2.49 0.18 -72.91
CA LEU A 791 3.92 0.45 -72.83
C LEU A 791 4.35 0.45 -71.36
N GLY A 792 5.13 -0.56 -70.95
CA GLY A 792 5.65 -0.68 -69.60
C GLY A 792 6.69 0.40 -69.26
N GLU A 793 7.05 0.50 -67.98
CA GLU A 793 8.06 1.47 -67.51
C GLU A 793 9.44 1.27 -68.13
N ASP A 794 9.75 0.03 -68.52
CA ASP A 794 10.94 -0.41 -69.23
C ASP A 794 10.97 0.02 -70.72
N GLY A 795 9.89 0.64 -71.21
CA GLY A 795 9.76 1.07 -72.60
C GLY A 795 9.47 -0.06 -73.58
N GLN A 796 9.06 -1.25 -73.12
CA GLN A 796 8.62 -2.37 -73.95
C GLN A 796 7.08 -2.40 -74.07
N TRP A 797 6.56 -2.80 -75.23
CA TRP A 797 5.12 -3.00 -75.42
C TRP A 797 4.72 -4.41 -75.00
N TYR A 798 3.66 -4.50 -74.20
CA TYR A 798 3.08 -5.73 -73.69
C TYR A 798 1.62 -5.85 -74.15
N GLU A 799 1.22 -7.05 -74.58
CA GLU A 799 -0.17 -7.35 -74.92
C GLU A 799 -0.99 -7.60 -73.63
N MET A 800 -2.16 -6.97 -73.52
CA MET A 800 -3.06 -7.11 -72.36
C MET A 800 -4.11 -8.19 -72.60
N ASN A 801 -4.99 -7.95 -73.57
CA ASN A 801 -6.09 -8.84 -73.93
C ASN A 801 -6.62 -8.49 -75.32
N THR A 802 -7.21 -9.48 -75.99
CA THR A 802 -7.94 -9.32 -77.24
C THR A 802 -9.42 -9.60 -77.01
N VAL A 803 -10.29 -8.65 -77.37
CA VAL A 803 -11.75 -8.72 -77.20
C VAL A 803 -12.41 -8.91 -78.55
N SER A 804 -13.07 -10.05 -78.76
CA SER A 804 -13.74 -10.41 -80.02
C SER A 804 -15.27 -10.29 -79.99
N GLU A 805 -15.87 -10.13 -78.81
CA GLU A 805 -17.32 -9.97 -78.63
C GLU A 805 -17.64 -8.53 -78.22
N ASN A 806 -17.55 -7.59 -79.17
CA ASN A 806 -17.86 -6.18 -78.92
C ASN A 806 -19.37 -5.93 -79.00
N ILE A 807 -19.93 -5.27 -77.99
CA ILE A 807 -21.36 -5.02 -77.81
C ILE A 807 -21.66 -3.55 -78.19
N PRO A 808 -22.67 -3.27 -79.05
CA PRO A 808 -23.11 -1.90 -79.31
C PRO A 808 -23.92 -1.34 -78.14
N ASP A 809 -24.05 -0.01 -78.08
CA ASP A 809 -24.86 0.72 -77.10
C ASP A 809 -24.44 0.48 -75.63
N ALA A 810 -23.17 0.10 -75.40
CA ALA A 810 -22.61 -0.14 -74.07
C ALA A 810 -21.09 0.10 -74.04
N TYR A 811 -20.56 0.36 -72.84
CA TYR A 811 -19.12 0.25 -72.61
C TYR A 811 -18.71 -1.22 -72.65
N ASN A 812 -17.66 -1.47 -73.42
CA ASN A 812 -16.96 -2.74 -73.46
C ASN A 812 -15.80 -2.63 -72.47
N THR A 813 -16.00 -3.17 -71.28
CA THR A 813 -15.07 -3.07 -70.15
C THR A 813 -14.05 -4.21 -70.17
N LEU A 814 -12.77 -3.85 -70.18
CA LEU A 814 -11.66 -4.74 -69.86
C LEU A 814 -11.22 -4.49 -68.42
N ASN A 815 -11.58 -5.41 -67.52
CA ASN A 815 -11.07 -5.42 -66.14
C ASN A 815 -9.72 -6.13 -66.09
N LEU A 816 -8.74 -5.54 -65.41
CA LEU A 816 -7.43 -6.15 -65.23
C LEU A 816 -7.38 -6.87 -63.89
N GLU A 817 -7.11 -8.18 -63.89
CA GLU A 817 -6.97 -8.97 -62.66
C GLU A 817 -5.78 -8.49 -61.80
N THR A 818 -4.77 -7.92 -62.45
CA THR A 818 -3.64 -7.23 -61.80
C THR A 818 -3.44 -5.90 -62.51
N PRO A 819 -3.44 -4.76 -61.79
CA PRO A 819 -3.17 -3.46 -62.38
C PRO A 819 -1.82 -3.43 -63.09
N VAL A 820 -1.70 -2.62 -64.15
CA VAL A 820 -0.46 -2.48 -64.92
C VAL A 820 0.05 -1.05 -64.90
N MET A 821 1.36 -0.87 -64.72
CA MET A 821 2.02 0.43 -64.86
C MET A 821 2.26 0.69 -66.35
N ALA A 822 1.60 1.71 -66.90
CA ALA A 822 1.63 2.01 -68.32
C ALA A 822 1.97 3.49 -68.58
N LYS A 823 2.97 3.74 -69.43
CA LYS A 823 3.23 5.08 -70.01
C LYS A 823 2.37 5.37 -71.23
N ALA A 824 1.84 4.32 -71.87
CA ALA A 824 0.92 4.43 -72.97
C ALA A 824 -0.02 3.24 -73.02
N LEU A 825 -1.24 3.44 -73.53
CA LEU A 825 -2.20 2.40 -73.87
C LEU A 825 -2.55 2.51 -75.34
N LYS A 826 -2.59 1.39 -76.04
CA LYS A 826 -2.94 1.33 -77.46
C LYS A 826 -4.04 0.30 -77.68
N ILE A 827 -5.12 0.72 -78.34
CA ILE A 827 -6.16 -0.17 -78.85
C ILE A 827 -5.98 -0.33 -80.35
N THR A 828 -5.90 -1.57 -80.79
CA THR A 828 -5.82 -1.95 -82.21
C THR A 828 -7.08 -2.71 -82.60
N MET A 829 -7.84 -2.15 -83.53
CA MET A 829 -9.15 -2.65 -83.96
C MET A 829 -9.09 -3.23 -85.37
N GLN A 830 -9.63 -4.43 -85.52
CA GLN A 830 -9.76 -5.12 -86.80
C GLN A 830 -11.17 -4.96 -87.36
N PRO A 831 -11.35 -4.40 -88.56
CA PRO A 831 -12.67 -4.27 -89.17
C PRO A 831 -13.28 -5.62 -89.57
N VAL A 832 -14.59 -5.71 -89.51
CA VAL A 832 -15.34 -6.87 -90.00
C VAL A 832 -15.24 -6.96 -91.54
N VAL A 833 -14.98 -8.17 -92.05
CA VAL A 833 -14.97 -8.47 -93.50
C VAL A 833 -16.16 -9.36 -93.83
N GLU A 834 -17.20 -8.78 -94.44
CA GLU A 834 -18.38 -9.51 -94.91
C GLU A 834 -18.49 -9.48 -96.45
N ALA A 835 -19.29 -10.37 -97.02
CA ALA A 835 -19.42 -10.59 -98.47
C ALA A 835 -20.00 -9.39 -99.28
N GLY A 836 -20.15 -8.21 -98.65
CA GLY A 836 -20.76 -7.00 -99.20
C GLY A 836 -19.90 -5.74 -99.22
N GLY A 837 -18.67 -5.75 -98.67
CA GLY A 837 -17.77 -4.58 -98.71
C GLY A 837 -16.74 -4.56 -97.57
N LEU A 838 -15.74 -3.70 -97.69
CA LEU A 838 -14.83 -3.39 -96.58
C LEU A 838 -15.52 -2.38 -95.66
N HIS A 839 -15.54 -2.66 -94.36
CA HIS A 839 -16.10 -1.76 -93.35
C HIS A 839 -14.98 -1.07 -92.56
N GLY A 840 -15.29 0.05 -91.93
CA GLY A 840 -14.43 0.70 -90.96
C GLY A 840 -14.85 0.41 -89.51
N VAL A 841 -14.08 0.96 -88.57
CA VAL A 841 -14.25 0.88 -87.11
C VAL A 841 -14.19 2.28 -86.51
N GLY A 842 -14.81 2.47 -85.34
CA GLY A 842 -14.77 3.74 -84.64
C GLY A 842 -15.04 3.63 -83.14
N ILE A 843 -14.71 4.69 -82.41
CA ILE A 843 -14.88 4.83 -80.96
C ILE A 843 -15.50 6.20 -80.68
N ILE A 844 -16.47 6.23 -79.78
CA ILE A 844 -17.09 7.45 -79.25
C ILE A 844 -16.35 7.91 -78.00
N GLU A 845 -16.17 7.02 -77.03
CA GLU A 845 -15.55 7.32 -75.73
C GLU A 845 -14.61 6.17 -75.33
N TRP A 846 -13.43 6.50 -74.80
CA TRP A 846 -12.47 5.57 -74.24
C TRP A 846 -12.00 6.05 -72.87
N ARG A 847 -12.48 5.40 -71.81
CA ARG A 847 -12.11 5.69 -70.42
C ARG A 847 -11.01 4.76 -69.94
N VAL A 848 -10.11 5.33 -69.16
CA VAL A 848 -8.99 4.60 -68.56
C VAL A 848 -9.04 4.86 -67.06
N MET A 849 -9.36 3.83 -66.28
CA MET A 849 -9.53 3.96 -64.84
C MET A 849 -8.20 3.67 -64.16
N ALA A 850 -7.61 4.71 -63.56
CA ALA A 850 -6.36 4.60 -62.81
C ALA A 850 -6.55 5.17 -61.40
N MET A 851 -5.70 4.71 -60.49
CA MET A 851 -5.63 5.29 -59.15
C MET A 851 -4.96 6.66 -59.26
N THR A 852 -5.70 7.74 -58.96
CA THR A 852 -5.10 9.09 -58.94
C THR A 852 -5.08 9.64 -57.53
N GLY A 853 -3.87 9.80 -57.03
CA GLY A 853 -3.53 10.50 -55.82
C GLY A 853 -2.02 10.62 -55.87
N ALA A 854 -1.52 11.85 -55.95
CA ALA A 854 -0.13 12.17 -56.24
C ALA A 854 0.86 11.20 -55.56
N ALA A 855 1.55 10.39 -56.36
CA ALA A 855 2.85 9.89 -55.95
C ALA A 855 3.83 11.08 -55.92
N ASP A 856 4.55 11.17 -54.81
CA ASP A 856 5.88 11.76 -54.70
C ASP A 856 6.03 13.28 -54.52
N SER A 857 5.23 13.89 -53.64
CA SER A 857 5.84 14.89 -52.75
C SER A 857 5.85 14.36 -51.33
N VAL A 858 6.96 13.76 -50.94
CA VAL A 858 7.24 13.45 -49.54
C VAL A 858 7.06 14.73 -48.72
N ILE A 859 6.18 14.68 -47.73
CA ILE A 859 5.86 15.83 -46.89
C ILE A 859 6.97 16.00 -45.86
N THR A 860 7.92 16.90 -46.16
CA THR A 860 9.10 17.18 -45.32
C THR A 860 8.88 18.28 -44.29
N SER A 861 7.81 19.07 -44.43
CA SER A 861 7.59 20.31 -43.65
C SER A 861 7.62 20.12 -42.13
N GLU A 862 7.19 18.97 -41.63
CA GLU A 862 7.22 18.64 -40.20
C GLU A 862 8.64 18.32 -39.73
N LEU A 863 9.41 17.54 -40.51
CA LEU A 863 10.81 17.22 -40.23
C LEU A 863 11.69 18.47 -40.30
N GLU A 864 11.49 19.32 -41.30
CA GLU A 864 12.16 20.62 -41.43
C GLU A 864 11.90 21.54 -40.22
N GLY A 865 10.64 21.55 -39.73
CA GLY A 865 10.26 22.28 -38.52
C GLY A 865 10.94 21.75 -37.26
N LEU A 866 11.04 20.42 -37.12
CA LEU A 866 11.72 19.77 -36.00
C LEU A 866 13.23 20.03 -36.02
N ILE A 867 13.88 19.97 -37.19
CA ILE A 867 15.29 20.31 -37.36
C ILE A 867 15.55 21.76 -36.90
N ALA A 868 14.73 22.71 -37.39
CA ALA A 868 14.86 24.11 -37.00
C ALA A 868 14.63 24.35 -35.50
N ALA A 869 13.78 23.55 -34.85
CA ALA A 869 13.54 23.62 -33.41
C ALA A 869 14.67 22.96 -32.60
N ALA A 870 15.23 21.84 -33.09
CA ALA A 870 16.37 21.14 -32.49
C ALA A 870 17.65 21.98 -32.53
N GLN A 871 17.91 22.70 -33.64
CA GLN A 871 19.07 23.58 -33.80
C GLN A 871 19.08 24.78 -32.84
N LYS A 872 17.91 25.16 -32.27
CA LYS A 872 17.81 26.22 -31.26
C LYS A 872 18.10 25.75 -29.84
N LYS A 873 18.29 24.44 -29.63
CA LYS A 873 18.58 23.87 -28.33
C LYS A 873 20.05 24.06 -27.97
N SER A 874 20.32 24.20 -26.67
CA SER A 874 21.68 24.41 -26.14
C SER A 874 22.19 23.14 -25.47
N GLU A 875 23.50 22.88 -25.53
CA GLU A 875 24.16 21.78 -24.80
C GLU A 875 23.89 21.86 -23.30
N ALA A 876 23.84 23.08 -22.76
CA ALA A 876 23.51 23.33 -21.35
C ALA A 876 22.09 22.88 -20.96
N ASP A 877 21.22 22.61 -21.94
CA ASP A 877 19.85 22.17 -21.69
C ASP A 877 19.68 20.66 -21.57
N TYR A 878 20.70 19.86 -21.87
CA TYR A 878 20.64 18.40 -21.93
C TYR A 878 21.71 17.75 -21.05
N THR A 879 21.53 16.47 -20.72
CA THR A 879 22.63 15.63 -20.22
C THR A 879 23.63 15.38 -21.35
N GLU A 880 24.89 15.09 -21.06
CA GLU A 880 25.90 14.81 -22.09
C GLU A 880 25.47 13.68 -23.05
N LEU A 881 24.81 12.63 -22.50
CA LEU A 881 24.21 11.55 -23.29
C LEU A 881 22.99 12.02 -24.11
N GLY A 882 22.07 12.77 -23.49
CA GLY A 882 20.88 13.29 -24.17
C GLY A 882 21.24 14.28 -25.28
N TRP A 883 22.30 15.06 -25.08
CA TRP A 883 22.85 15.96 -26.09
C TRP A 883 23.44 15.18 -27.27
N SER A 884 24.22 14.13 -27.01
CA SER A 884 24.76 13.25 -28.04
C SER A 884 23.67 12.53 -28.84
N GLN A 885 22.59 12.08 -28.16
CA GLN A 885 21.42 11.48 -28.80
C GLN A 885 20.66 12.49 -29.68
N LEU A 886 20.47 13.72 -29.20
CA LEU A 886 19.87 14.79 -29.99
C LEU A 886 20.72 15.12 -31.23
N GLN A 887 22.04 15.24 -31.07
CA GLN A 887 22.95 15.49 -32.19
C GLN A 887 22.94 14.35 -33.22
N THR A 888 22.84 13.10 -32.75
CA THR A 888 22.74 11.92 -33.63
C THR A 888 21.42 11.92 -34.40
N ALA A 889 20.30 12.15 -33.72
CA ALA A 889 18.98 12.20 -34.35
C ALA A 889 18.85 13.38 -35.33
N LEU A 890 19.46 14.53 -35.00
CA LEU A 890 19.54 15.68 -35.89
C LEU A 890 20.30 15.35 -37.18
N GLY A 891 21.46 14.68 -37.07
CA GLY A 891 22.21 14.22 -38.24
C GLY A 891 21.46 13.18 -39.08
N GLN A 892 20.69 12.29 -38.45
CA GLN A 892 19.82 11.34 -39.16
C GLN A 892 18.68 12.04 -39.90
N ALA A 893 18.07 13.05 -39.28
CA ALA A 893 17.02 13.87 -39.89
C ALA A 893 17.53 14.67 -41.10
N ASP A 894 18.70 15.31 -40.98
CA ASP A 894 19.35 16.02 -42.09
C ASP A 894 19.69 15.07 -43.25
N ASN A 895 20.17 13.86 -42.93
CA ASN A 895 20.44 12.82 -43.93
C ASN A 895 19.17 12.33 -44.63
N ALA A 896 18.05 12.22 -43.92
CA ALA A 896 16.78 11.80 -44.50
C ALA A 896 16.25 12.84 -45.50
N LEU A 897 16.41 14.14 -45.22
CA LEU A 897 16.09 15.22 -46.18
C LEU A 897 17.04 15.29 -47.38
N GLY A 898 18.29 14.85 -47.21
CA GLY A 898 19.30 14.81 -48.28
C GLY A 898 19.24 13.59 -49.19
N LYS A 899 18.41 12.59 -48.88
CA LYS A 899 18.30 11.33 -49.62
C LYS A 899 17.32 11.51 -50.80
N GLY A 900 17.81 11.30 -52.03
CA GLY A 900 17.05 11.57 -53.26
C GLY A 900 15.88 10.62 -53.55
N ASP A 901 15.81 9.49 -52.85
CA ASP A 901 14.79 8.43 -52.95
C ASP A 901 14.13 8.15 -51.58
N VAL A 902 13.99 9.17 -50.73
CA VAL A 902 13.40 9.02 -49.39
C VAL A 902 11.90 8.72 -49.46
N THR A 903 11.42 7.80 -48.64
CA THR A 903 9.97 7.48 -48.52
C THR A 903 9.30 8.32 -47.42
N GLN A 904 7.97 8.45 -47.47
CA GLN A 904 7.22 9.13 -46.40
C GLN A 904 7.40 8.42 -45.04
N GLU A 905 7.50 7.09 -45.03
CA GLU A 905 7.79 6.32 -43.80
C GLU A 905 9.18 6.65 -43.25
N GLU A 906 10.18 6.84 -44.10
CA GLU A 906 11.53 7.24 -43.67
C GLU A 906 11.57 8.66 -43.11
N ILE A 907 10.83 9.60 -43.72
CA ILE A 907 10.67 10.96 -43.18
C ILE A 907 9.90 10.97 -41.85
N ASP A 908 8.81 10.22 -41.75
CA ASP A 908 8.02 10.13 -40.52
C ASP A 908 8.81 9.42 -39.40
N ALA A 909 9.64 8.43 -39.73
CA ALA A 909 10.54 7.77 -38.79
C ALA A 909 11.66 8.71 -38.31
N ALA A 910 12.28 9.47 -39.21
CA ALA A 910 13.28 10.47 -38.86
C ALA A 910 12.68 11.60 -38.00
N ALA A 911 11.46 12.06 -38.31
CA ALA A 911 10.72 13.05 -37.54
C ALA A 911 10.41 12.54 -36.13
N LYS A 912 9.99 11.27 -36.00
CA LYS A 912 9.73 10.64 -34.71
C LYS A 912 11.00 10.50 -33.88
N ALA A 913 12.10 10.03 -34.47
CA ALA A 913 13.38 9.88 -33.77
C ALA A 913 13.91 11.23 -33.26
N LEU A 914 13.85 12.28 -34.08
CA LEU A 914 14.24 13.63 -33.68
C LEU A 914 13.32 14.20 -32.60
N GLN A 915 12.01 14.00 -32.72
CA GLN A 915 11.04 14.39 -31.69
C GLN A 915 11.33 13.71 -30.34
N GLU A 916 11.63 12.41 -30.33
CA GLU A 916 11.95 11.67 -29.11
C GLU A 916 13.26 12.19 -28.46
N ALA A 917 14.27 12.52 -29.29
CA ALA A 917 15.53 13.04 -28.80
C ALA A 917 15.46 14.49 -28.28
N MET A 918 14.50 15.30 -28.75
CA MET A 918 14.27 16.67 -28.30
C MET A 918 13.55 16.80 -26.94
N ILE A 919 13.03 15.69 -26.38
CA ILE A 919 12.29 15.70 -25.11
C ILE A 919 13.21 15.19 -23.99
N ILE A 920 13.56 16.08 -23.06
CA ILE A 920 14.35 15.77 -21.87
C ILE A 920 13.56 14.84 -20.94
N ARG A 921 14.10 13.64 -20.64
CA ARG A 921 13.85 12.95 -19.36
C ARG A 921 15.06 13.14 -18.47
N GLU A 922 14.91 13.94 -17.42
CA GLU A 922 15.82 13.89 -16.27
C GLU A 922 15.59 12.56 -15.55
N ASP A 923 16.15 11.48 -16.05
CA ASP A 923 16.55 10.37 -15.18
C ASP A 923 18.00 10.67 -14.76
N PRO A 924 18.34 10.67 -13.45
CA PRO A 924 19.68 10.97 -12.98
C PRO A 924 20.67 9.95 -13.55
N VAL A 925 21.73 10.45 -14.19
CA VAL A 925 22.90 9.64 -14.55
C VAL A 925 23.54 9.18 -13.25
N VAL A 926 23.26 7.93 -12.86
CA VAL A 926 23.95 7.27 -11.75
C VAL A 926 25.41 7.07 -12.19
N PRO A 927 26.42 7.56 -11.44
CA PRO A 927 27.81 7.22 -11.72
C PRO A 927 27.95 5.70 -11.74
N ALA A 928 28.64 5.14 -12.75
CA ALA A 928 28.75 3.70 -12.91
C ALA A 928 29.20 3.04 -11.60
N ASP A 929 28.43 2.07 -11.10
CA ASP A 929 28.74 1.35 -9.87
C ASP A 929 29.95 0.44 -10.13
N LYS A 930 31.11 0.92 -9.70
CA LYS A 930 32.39 0.23 -9.84
C LYS A 930 32.68 -0.71 -8.67
N LYS A 931 31.79 -0.79 -7.65
CA LYS A 931 32.06 -1.54 -6.42
C LYS A 931 32.30 -3.02 -6.69
N GLU A 932 31.49 -3.63 -7.55
CA GLU A 932 31.68 -5.02 -7.95
C GLU A 932 32.94 -5.22 -8.79
N LEU A 933 33.25 -4.32 -9.73
CA LEU A 933 34.49 -4.36 -10.52
C LEU A 933 35.74 -4.21 -9.63
N ILE A 934 35.73 -3.31 -8.64
CA ILE A 934 36.80 -3.08 -7.67
C ILE A 934 37.01 -4.31 -6.76
N ASN A 935 35.92 -4.90 -6.26
CA ASN A 935 35.98 -6.14 -5.49
C ASN A 935 36.55 -7.30 -6.34
N LEU A 936 36.18 -7.35 -7.61
CA LEU A 936 36.66 -8.37 -8.54
C LEU A 936 38.13 -8.17 -8.93
N ILE A 937 38.59 -6.91 -9.06
CA ILE A 937 40.01 -6.55 -9.21
C ILE A 937 40.81 -7.06 -8.00
N THR A 938 40.30 -6.82 -6.79
CA THR A 938 40.91 -7.28 -5.54
C THR A 938 40.97 -8.81 -5.49
N LEU A 939 39.90 -9.48 -5.91
CA LEU A 939 39.86 -10.94 -6.02
C LEU A 939 40.89 -11.44 -7.04
N ALA A 940 40.94 -10.87 -8.25
CA ALA A 940 41.89 -11.24 -9.30
C ALA A 940 43.35 -11.07 -8.86
N GLU A 941 43.68 -9.97 -8.17
CA GLU A 941 45.00 -9.72 -7.59
C GLU A 941 45.40 -10.81 -6.59
N SER A 942 44.47 -11.22 -5.72
CA SER A 942 44.71 -12.30 -4.74
C SER A 942 45.03 -13.66 -5.39
N LYS A 943 44.57 -13.87 -6.63
CA LYS A 943 44.73 -15.12 -7.39
C LYS A 943 46.03 -15.21 -8.19
N LEU A 944 46.84 -14.14 -8.26
CA LEU A 944 48.14 -14.14 -8.94
C LEU A 944 49.23 -14.98 -8.23
N SER A 945 48.93 -15.54 -7.06
CA SER A 945 49.86 -16.33 -6.24
C SER A 945 49.98 -17.80 -6.69
N GLY A 946 50.90 -18.06 -7.63
CA GLY A 946 51.69 -19.30 -7.83
C GLY A 946 51.03 -20.69 -7.96
N LYS A 947 49.71 -20.85 -7.77
CA LYS A 947 49.00 -22.15 -7.72
C LYS A 947 48.41 -22.58 -9.07
N TYR A 948 48.44 -21.69 -10.05
CA TYR A 948 47.80 -21.86 -11.35
C TYR A 948 48.84 -21.98 -12.47
N THR A 949 48.44 -22.58 -13.59
CA THR A 949 49.31 -22.69 -14.78
C THR A 949 49.67 -21.30 -15.33
N THR A 950 50.90 -21.16 -15.83
CA THR A 950 51.44 -19.90 -16.35
C THR A 950 50.54 -19.25 -17.40
N GLU A 951 49.99 -20.06 -18.32
CA GLU A 951 49.12 -19.60 -19.40
C GLU A 951 47.82 -18.97 -18.88
N SER A 952 47.17 -19.62 -17.91
CA SER A 952 45.93 -19.10 -17.31
C SER A 952 46.17 -17.83 -16.48
N LEU A 953 47.36 -17.69 -15.89
CA LEU A 953 47.74 -16.50 -15.11
C LEU A 953 48.01 -15.28 -16.00
N ASP A 954 48.58 -15.45 -17.19
CA ASP A 954 48.87 -14.31 -18.08
C ASP A 954 47.60 -13.74 -18.72
N ALA A 955 46.61 -14.60 -19.02
CA ALA A 955 45.27 -14.16 -19.41
C ALA A 955 44.59 -13.33 -18.30
N LEU A 956 44.71 -13.78 -17.04
CA LEU A 956 44.20 -13.05 -15.88
C LEU A 956 44.88 -11.69 -15.69
N LYS A 957 46.21 -11.60 -15.81
CA LYS A 957 46.94 -10.32 -15.68
C LYS A 957 46.48 -9.28 -16.72
N LYS A 958 46.23 -9.72 -17.96
CA LYS A 958 45.79 -8.83 -19.05
C LYS A 958 44.37 -8.31 -18.82
N ALA A 959 43.44 -9.18 -18.43
CA ALA A 959 42.09 -8.77 -18.08
C ALA A 959 42.07 -7.85 -16.85
N LEU A 960 42.92 -8.13 -15.86
CA LEU A 960 43.07 -7.33 -14.65
C LEU A 960 43.61 -5.92 -14.94
N GLN A 961 44.54 -5.79 -15.87
CA GLN A 961 45.07 -4.48 -16.30
C GLN A 961 43.99 -3.62 -16.95
N ASN A 962 43.17 -4.20 -17.83
CA ASN A 962 42.06 -3.49 -18.47
C ASN A 962 40.98 -3.09 -17.45
N ALA A 963 40.60 -4.01 -16.55
CA ALA A 963 39.64 -3.74 -15.48
C ALA A 963 40.09 -2.60 -14.56
N LYS A 964 41.37 -2.56 -14.19
CA LYS A 964 41.94 -1.44 -13.40
C LYS A 964 41.90 -0.11 -14.13
N LYS A 965 42.14 -0.11 -15.45
CA LYS A 965 42.06 1.09 -16.28
C LYS A 965 40.63 1.63 -16.32
N THR A 966 39.64 0.75 -16.55
CA THR A 966 38.22 1.12 -16.54
C THR A 966 37.75 1.58 -15.15
N ALA A 967 38.24 0.96 -14.06
CA ALA A 967 37.92 1.39 -12.71
C ALA A 967 38.46 2.80 -12.39
N ALA A 968 39.64 3.15 -12.90
CA ALA A 968 40.29 4.44 -12.69
C ALA A 968 39.77 5.56 -13.60
N ASP A 969 38.97 5.25 -14.63
CA ASP A 969 38.41 6.24 -15.54
C ASP A 969 37.09 6.80 -14.98
N GLU A 970 37.11 8.04 -14.48
CA GLU A 970 35.95 8.72 -13.87
C GLU A 970 34.78 8.93 -14.84
N LYS A 971 35.00 8.76 -16.16
CA LYS A 971 33.97 8.92 -17.21
C LYS A 971 33.42 7.59 -17.75
N ALA A 972 33.89 6.44 -17.27
CA ALA A 972 33.46 5.13 -17.76
C ALA A 972 31.95 4.92 -17.55
N VAL A 973 31.25 4.49 -18.60
CA VAL A 973 29.80 4.18 -18.54
C VAL A 973 29.56 2.77 -17.99
N GLN A 974 28.37 2.49 -17.45
CA GLN A 974 28.09 1.20 -16.78
C GLN A 974 28.33 -0.01 -17.71
N GLU A 975 28.04 0.13 -19.00
CA GLU A 975 28.30 -0.92 -19.98
C GLU A 975 29.79 -1.26 -20.10
N GLU A 976 30.69 -0.27 -20.04
CA GLU A 976 32.13 -0.49 -20.07
C GLU A 976 32.64 -1.14 -18.77
N VAL A 977 32.06 -0.76 -17.63
CA VAL A 977 32.32 -1.38 -16.31
C VAL A 977 31.87 -2.84 -16.32
N ASP A 978 30.69 -3.14 -16.88
CA ASP A 978 30.13 -4.48 -16.98
C ASP A 978 30.91 -5.36 -17.96
N GLN A 979 31.38 -4.80 -19.08
CA GLN A 979 32.24 -5.51 -20.03
C GLN A 979 33.62 -5.82 -19.41
N ALA A 980 34.23 -4.86 -18.72
CA ALA A 980 35.50 -5.07 -18.01
C ALA A 980 35.38 -6.10 -16.88
N LYS A 981 34.26 -6.06 -16.14
CA LYS A 981 33.91 -7.04 -15.11
C LYS A 981 33.76 -8.44 -15.73
N THR A 982 32.95 -8.57 -16.79
CA THR A 982 32.70 -9.85 -17.48
C THR A 982 34.01 -10.46 -18.01
N ALA A 983 34.88 -9.65 -18.62
CA ALA A 983 36.16 -10.11 -19.13
C ALA A 983 37.11 -10.57 -17.99
N LEU A 984 37.10 -9.87 -16.84
CA LEU A 984 37.89 -10.24 -15.67
C LEU A 984 37.33 -11.50 -14.98
N GLU A 985 36.01 -11.65 -14.88
CA GLU A 985 35.34 -12.86 -14.38
C GLU A 985 35.69 -14.08 -15.23
N ALA A 986 35.64 -13.94 -16.56
CA ALA A 986 36.02 -15.00 -17.48
C ALA A 986 37.49 -15.40 -17.33
N ALA A 987 38.39 -14.44 -17.12
CA ALA A 987 39.81 -14.71 -16.93
C ALA A 987 40.11 -15.36 -15.56
N ILE A 988 39.39 -14.98 -14.49
CA ILE A 988 39.47 -15.66 -13.18
C ILE A 988 38.93 -17.08 -13.28
N ALA A 989 37.80 -17.28 -13.96
CA ALA A 989 37.19 -18.59 -14.17
C ALA A 989 38.06 -19.51 -15.04
N GLY A 990 38.88 -18.93 -15.92
CA GLY A 990 39.85 -19.64 -16.76
C GLY A 990 41.12 -20.11 -16.06
N LEU A 991 41.31 -19.80 -14.76
CA LEU A 991 42.49 -20.22 -13.99
C LEU A 991 42.55 -21.75 -13.78
N LYS A 992 43.64 -22.38 -14.20
CA LYS A 992 43.82 -23.84 -14.12
C LYS A 992 44.85 -24.21 -13.05
N VAL A 993 44.46 -25.04 -12.08
CA VAL A 993 45.32 -25.54 -10.98
C VAL A 993 46.05 -26.82 -11.42
N LYS A 994 47.25 -27.10 -10.88
CA LYS A 994 47.94 -28.41 -11.05
C LYS A 994 47.34 -29.46 -10.06
N GLU A 995 46.81 -30.61 -10.53
CA GLU A 995 46.13 -31.66 -9.70
C GLU A 995 46.92 -33.00 -9.60
N ASP A 996 46.71 -33.93 -8.62
CA ASP A 996 45.52 -34.81 -8.30
C ASP A 996 45.66 -35.62 -6.94
N PRO A 997 44.73 -36.51 -6.42
CA PRO A 997 43.23 -36.59 -6.41
C PRO A 997 42.50 -37.19 -5.11
N LYS A 998 41.15 -36.94 -4.94
CA LYS A 998 40.04 -37.79 -4.34
C LYS A 998 38.61 -37.15 -4.63
N PRO A 999 37.44 -37.83 -4.48
CA PRO A 999 36.29 -37.79 -5.42
C PRO A 999 35.29 -36.62 -5.24
N ILE A 1000 34.59 -36.26 -6.35
CA ILE A 1000 33.82 -35.01 -6.56
C ILE A 1000 32.30 -35.22 -6.48
N VAL A 1001 31.58 -34.34 -5.77
CA VAL A 1001 30.10 -34.23 -5.70
C VAL A 1001 29.62 -33.09 -6.60
N ASN A 1002 28.60 -33.30 -7.45
CA ASN A 1002 28.08 -32.35 -8.43
C ASN A 1002 26.87 -31.56 -7.91
N LYS A 1003 27.03 -30.24 -7.73
CA LYS A 1003 26.01 -29.32 -7.19
C LYS A 1003 25.51 -28.27 -8.18
N ALA A 1004 25.98 -28.33 -9.43
CA ALA A 1004 25.81 -27.25 -10.40
C ALA A 1004 24.33 -26.94 -10.69
N GLU A 1005 23.48 -27.98 -10.80
CA GLU A 1005 22.05 -27.79 -11.06
C GLU A 1005 21.30 -27.18 -9.86
N LEU A 1006 21.64 -27.61 -8.63
CA LEU A 1006 21.07 -27.05 -7.40
C LEU A 1006 21.42 -25.56 -7.26
N GLN A 1007 22.69 -25.21 -7.47
CA GLN A 1007 23.16 -23.82 -7.42
C GLN A 1007 22.49 -22.94 -8.48
N LYS A 1008 22.35 -23.44 -9.72
CA LYS A 1008 21.69 -22.73 -10.81
C LYS A 1008 20.24 -22.41 -10.45
N LEU A 1009 19.52 -23.38 -9.89
CA LEU A 1009 18.14 -23.19 -9.48
C LEU A 1009 18.03 -22.17 -8.36
N ILE A 1010 18.84 -22.30 -7.30
CA ILE A 1010 18.91 -21.35 -6.18
C ILE A 1010 19.07 -19.90 -6.67
N ASN A 1011 19.95 -19.68 -7.65
CA ASN A 1011 20.22 -18.35 -8.17
C ASN A 1011 19.05 -17.82 -9.03
N SER A 1012 18.48 -18.66 -9.90
CA SER A 1012 17.31 -18.28 -10.71
C SER A 1012 16.07 -17.93 -9.86
N TYR A 1013 15.99 -18.50 -8.67
CA TYR A 1013 14.87 -18.43 -7.73
C TYR A 1013 15.04 -17.29 -6.69
N ALA A 1014 16.28 -16.78 -6.51
CA ALA A 1014 16.59 -15.69 -5.58
C ALA A 1014 15.97 -14.33 -5.96
N GLY A 1015 15.65 -14.09 -7.25
CA GLY A 1015 15.07 -12.84 -7.74
C GLY A 1015 13.55 -12.70 -7.58
N LEU A 1016 12.86 -13.71 -7.05
CA LEU A 1016 11.44 -13.63 -6.78
C LEU A 1016 11.17 -12.67 -5.61
N LYS A 1017 10.09 -11.89 -5.68
CA LYS A 1017 9.68 -10.94 -4.64
C LYS A 1017 8.53 -11.51 -3.81
N SER A 1018 8.65 -11.46 -2.49
CA SER A 1018 7.64 -11.96 -1.54
C SER A 1018 6.26 -11.36 -1.75
N SER A 1019 6.20 -10.09 -2.16
CA SER A 1019 4.96 -9.34 -2.44
C SER A 1019 4.14 -9.90 -3.62
N ASN A 1020 4.73 -10.72 -4.50
CA ASN A 1020 4.04 -11.28 -5.66
C ASN A 1020 3.28 -12.58 -5.34
N TYR A 1021 3.49 -13.17 -4.15
CA TYR A 1021 2.98 -14.48 -3.78
C TYR A 1021 2.31 -14.45 -2.41
N THR A 1022 1.38 -15.37 -2.15
CA THR A 1022 0.71 -15.47 -0.85
C THR A 1022 1.75 -15.79 0.21
N ALA A 1023 1.62 -15.20 1.40
CA ALA A 1023 2.59 -15.38 2.48
C ALA A 1023 2.83 -16.86 2.81
N VAL A 1024 1.79 -17.70 2.74
CA VAL A 1024 1.85 -19.15 2.96
C VAL A 1024 2.74 -19.85 1.92
N SER A 1025 2.48 -19.64 0.63
CA SER A 1025 3.25 -20.30 -0.44
C SER A 1025 4.68 -19.76 -0.52
N TRP A 1026 4.86 -18.48 -0.23
CA TRP A 1026 6.16 -17.82 -0.19
C TRP A 1026 7.05 -18.35 0.93
N SER A 1027 6.50 -18.49 2.15
CA SER A 1027 7.23 -19.02 3.30
C SER A 1027 7.67 -20.48 3.08
N ALA A 1028 6.77 -21.31 2.54
CA ALA A 1028 7.09 -22.70 2.18
C ALA A 1028 8.22 -22.79 1.14
N TYR A 1029 8.18 -21.93 0.13
CA TYR A 1029 9.24 -21.80 -0.87
C TYR A 1029 10.57 -21.32 -0.27
N LEU A 1030 10.56 -20.31 0.59
CA LEU A 1030 11.76 -19.75 1.20
C LEU A 1030 12.47 -20.75 2.11
N LYS A 1031 11.71 -21.56 2.87
CA LYS A 1031 12.22 -22.66 3.69
C LYS A 1031 13.03 -23.67 2.85
N VAL A 1032 12.48 -24.07 1.70
CA VAL A 1032 13.14 -25.03 0.81
C VAL A 1032 14.32 -24.41 0.07
N LEU A 1033 14.23 -23.13 -0.33
CA LEU A 1033 15.34 -22.39 -0.94
C LEU A 1033 16.53 -22.26 0.01
N ASN A 1034 16.30 -21.97 1.29
CA ASN A 1034 17.37 -21.87 2.28
C ASN A 1034 17.98 -23.24 2.59
N ASN A 1035 17.18 -24.31 2.67
CA ASN A 1035 17.72 -25.66 2.80
C ASN A 1035 18.58 -26.06 1.59
N ALA A 1036 18.12 -25.75 0.37
CA ALA A 1036 18.90 -25.95 -0.84
C ALA A 1036 20.23 -25.18 -0.81
N LYS A 1037 20.24 -23.91 -0.35
CA LYS A 1037 21.48 -23.13 -0.14
C LYS A 1037 22.42 -23.80 0.85
N MET A 1038 21.91 -24.31 1.97
CA MET A 1038 22.73 -25.00 2.98
C MET A 1038 23.35 -26.30 2.44
N VAL A 1039 22.57 -27.15 1.76
CA VAL A 1039 23.08 -28.38 1.12
C VAL A 1039 24.14 -28.04 0.06
N ASN A 1040 23.91 -26.95 -0.69
CA ASN A 1040 24.85 -26.49 -1.69
C ASN A 1040 26.18 -25.98 -1.09
N LEU A 1041 26.13 -25.27 0.04
CA LEU A 1041 27.31 -24.78 0.76
C LEU A 1041 28.07 -25.86 1.57
N ASN A 1042 27.43 -26.97 1.92
CA ASN A 1042 28.05 -28.04 2.72
C ASN A 1042 29.10 -28.83 1.91
N ALA A 1043 30.39 -28.57 2.13
CA ALA A 1043 31.51 -29.22 1.43
C ALA A 1043 31.53 -30.76 1.50
N ASN A 1044 30.82 -31.36 2.46
CA ASN A 1044 30.74 -32.81 2.67
C ASN A 1044 29.38 -33.42 2.26
N ALA A 1045 28.47 -32.65 1.65
CA ALA A 1045 27.16 -33.14 1.24
C ALA A 1045 27.31 -34.32 0.25
N ALA A 1046 26.54 -35.40 0.45
CA ALA A 1046 26.51 -36.49 -0.51
C ALA A 1046 25.63 -36.13 -1.71
N GLN A 1047 25.89 -36.71 -2.88
CA GLN A 1047 25.10 -36.42 -4.10
C GLN A 1047 23.59 -36.61 -3.89
N LYS A 1048 23.18 -37.64 -3.11
CA LYS A 1048 21.77 -37.89 -2.77
C LYS A 1048 21.09 -36.71 -2.05
N ASP A 1049 21.84 -35.95 -1.26
CA ASP A 1049 21.31 -34.82 -0.49
C ASP A 1049 21.12 -33.61 -1.42
N VAL A 1050 22.04 -33.45 -2.38
CA VAL A 1050 21.97 -32.44 -3.45
C VAL A 1050 20.78 -32.70 -4.36
N ASP A 1051 20.56 -33.95 -4.77
CA ASP A 1051 19.45 -34.33 -5.65
C ASP A 1051 18.09 -34.17 -4.95
N ALA A 1052 18.00 -34.50 -3.66
CA ALA A 1052 16.80 -34.28 -2.84
C ALA A 1052 16.49 -32.77 -2.70
N ALA A 1053 17.50 -31.96 -2.41
CA ALA A 1053 17.35 -30.50 -2.32
C ALA A 1053 16.91 -29.87 -3.65
N LEU A 1054 17.43 -30.36 -4.78
CA LEU A 1054 17.05 -29.91 -6.12
C LEU A 1054 15.58 -30.22 -6.41
N SER A 1055 15.15 -31.46 -6.14
CA SER A 1055 13.78 -31.91 -6.36
C SER A 1055 12.78 -31.14 -5.49
N MET A 1056 13.07 -30.98 -4.20
CA MET A 1056 12.21 -30.23 -3.28
C MET A 1056 12.11 -28.75 -3.70
N LEU A 1057 13.22 -28.12 -4.10
CA LEU A 1057 13.22 -26.72 -4.52
C LEU A 1057 12.40 -26.49 -5.79
N GLN A 1058 12.46 -27.41 -6.75
CA GLN A 1058 11.60 -27.37 -7.94
C GLN A 1058 10.11 -27.50 -7.59
N GLN A 1059 9.77 -28.38 -6.65
CA GLN A 1059 8.39 -28.57 -6.22
C GLN A 1059 7.86 -27.35 -5.45
N ALA A 1060 8.67 -26.78 -4.56
CA ALA A 1060 8.31 -25.61 -3.77
C ALA A 1060 8.10 -24.36 -4.65
N TYR A 1061 8.92 -24.20 -5.70
CA TYR A 1061 8.71 -23.14 -6.70
C TYR A 1061 7.40 -23.32 -7.46
N LYS A 1062 7.07 -24.55 -7.90
CA LYS A 1062 5.79 -24.84 -8.58
C LYS A 1062 4.58 -24.64 -7.68
N ALA A 1063 4.75 -24.76 -6.37
CA ALA A 1063 3.70 -24.57 -5.37
C ALA A 1063 3.46 -23.10 -4.97
N LEU A 1064 4.21 -22.14 -5.54
CA LEU A 1064 4.00 -20.71 -5.32
C LEU A 1064 2.62 -20.26 -5.83
N VAL A 1065 1.84 -19.62 -4.97
CA VAL A 1065 0.50 -19.08 -5.27
C VAL A 1065 0.60 -17.56 -5.34
N LYS A 1066 0.16 -16.94 -6.44
CA LYS A 1066 0.24 -15.47 -6.59
C LYS A 1066 -0.63 -14.73 -5.56
N ALA A 1067 -0.10 -13.66 -4.97
CA ALA A 1067 -0.84 -12.82 -4.03
C ALA A 1067 -2.03 -12.14 -4.74
N PRO A 1068 -3.21 -12.02 -4.09
CA PRO A 1068 -4.30 -11.23 -4.64
C PRO A 1068 -3.89 -9.74 -4.65
N VAL A 1069 -4.06 -9.07 -5.80
CA VAL A 1069 -3.74 -7.65 -5.98
C VAL A 1069 -4.48 -6.80 -4.93
N VAL A 1070 -3.77 -6.33 -3.90
CA VAL A 1070 -4.33 -5.44 -2.87
C VAL A 1070 -4.47 -4.05 -3.49
N LYS A 1071 -5.67 -3.74 -3.97
CA LYS A 1071 -5.99 -2.39 -4.46
C LYS A 1071 -5.96 -1.40 -3.29
N PRO A 1072 -5.45 -0.17 -3.47
CA PRO A 1072 -5.35 0.81 -2.39
C PRO A 1072 -6.75 1.17 -1.84
N VAL A 1073 -6.82 1.39 -0.53
CA VAL A 1073 -8.06 1.83 0.13
C VAL A 1073 -8.43 3.21 -0.42
N PRO A 1074 -9.66 3.40 -0.94
CA PRO A 1074 -10.08 4.67 -1.51
C PRO A 1074 -9.91 5.86 -0.54
N LYS A 1075 -9.09 6.85 -0.94
CA LYS A 1075 -8.80 8.07 -0.17
C LYS A 1075 -10.07 8.80 0.28
N LYS A 1076 -10.02 9.47 1.44
CA LYS A 1076 -11.12 10.33 1.93
C LYS A 1076 -11.41 11.40 0.88
N ASN A 1077 -12.68 11.75 0.69
CA ASN A 1077 -13.20 12.64 -0.34
C ASN A 1077 -13.24 12.12 -1.78
N ALA A 1078 -12.65 10.96 -2.09
CA ALA A 1078 -12.76 10.35 -3.41
C ALA A 1078 -14.24 10.18 -3.82
N VAL A 1079 -14.59 10.60 -5.04
CA VAL A 1079 -15.93 10.43 -5.60
C VAL A 1079 -15.90 9.29 -6.60
N VAL A 1080 -16.61 8.21 -6.30
CA VAL A 1080 -16.66 7.01 -7.13
C VAL A 1080 -18.07 6.78 -7.68
N THR A 1081 -18.17 6.18 -8.86
CA THR A 1081 -19.45 5.75 -9.43
C THR A 1081 -19.58 4.23 -9.25
N ILE A 1082 -20.56 3.79 -8.46
CA ILE A 1082 -20.82 2.37 -8.22
C ILE A 1082 -22.24 2.05 -8.68
N GLY A 1083 -22.36 1.24 -9.72
CA GLY A 1083 -23.63 0.95 -10.37
C GLY A 1083 -24.35 2.24 -10.81
N ASN A 1084 -25.58 2.43 -10.32
CA ASN A 1084 -26.45 3.53 -10.73
C ASN A 1084 -26.33 4.81 -9.88
N ALA A 1085 -25.25 4.97 -9.11
CA ALA A 1085 -25.07 6.13 -8.24
C ALA A 1085 -23.60 6.56 -8.07
N LYS A 1086 -23.42 7.85 -7.77
CA LYS A 1086 -22.15 8.42 -7.31
C LYS A 1086 -22.11 8.46 -5.78
N TYR A 1087 -20.97 8.07 -5.21
CA TYR A 1087 -20.68 8.04 -3.79
C TYR A 1087 -19.43 8.88 -3.50
N LYS A 1088 -19.39 9.56 -2.35
CA LYS A 1088 -18.19 10.25 -1.85
C LYS A 1088 -17.69 9.53 -0.62
N VAL A 1089 -16.41 9.14 -0.58
CA VAL A 1089 -15.78 8.54 0.59
C VAL A 1089 -15.73 9.58 1.71
N THR A 1090 -16.33 9.25 2.86
CA THR A 1090 -16.36 10.11 4.05
C THR A 1090 -15.37 9.66 5.12
N LYS A 1091 -14.97 8.38 5.11
CA LYS A 1091 -13.89 7.81 5.93
C LYS A 1091 -13.15 6.76 5.10
N SER A 1092 -11.85 6.96 4.86
CA SER A 1092 -10.96 5.96 4.24
C SER A 1092 -10.57 4.94 5.29
N SER A 1093 -10.95 3.66 5.10
CA SER A 1093 -10.56 2.56 6.00
C SER A 1093 -10.89 1.22 5.35
N SER A 1094 -9.98 0.25 5.45
CA SER A 1094 -10.15 -1.13 5.00
C SER A 1094 -11.18 -1.90 5.85
N LYS A 1095 -11.28 -1.62 7.15
CA LYS A 1095 -12.20 -2.31 8.10
C LYS A 1095 -13.54 -1.61 8.31
N ASN A 1096 -13.57 -0.26 8.33
CA ASN A 1096 -14.77 0.49 8.72
C ASN A 1096 -15.07 1.74 7.85
N GLY A 1097 -14.71 1.69 6.56
CA GLY A 1097 -14.94 2.76 5.61
C GLY A 1097 -16.41 3.21 5.52
N THR A 1098 -16.62 4.51 5.28
CA THR A 1098 -17.97 5.08 5.09
C THR A 1098 -18.06 5.95 3.85
N VAL A 1099 -19.25 6.01 3.25
CA VAL A 1099 -19.55 6.84 2.09
C VAL A 1099 -20.87 7.60 2.24
N MET A 1100 -20.95 8.73 1.54
CA MET A 1100 -22.16 9.51 1.30
C MET A 1100 -22.72 9.22 -0.09
N TYR A 1101 -24.03 8.92 -0.19
CA TYR A 1101 -24.74 8.86 -1.47
C TYR A 1101 -24.90 10.26 -2.05
N VAL A 1102 -24.25 10.55 -3.18
CA VAL A 1102 -24.21 11.90 -3.76
C VAL A 1102 -25.42 12.15 -4.67
N LYS A 1103 -25.58 11.34 -5.72
CA LYS A 1103 -26.68 11.45 -6.70
C LYS A 1103 -26.79 10.16 -7.51
N PRO A 1104 -27.97 9.82 -8.08
CA PRO A 1104 -28.05 8.77 -9.08
C PRO A 1104 -27.30 9.18 -10.36
N THR A 1105 -26.83 8.21 -11.13
CA THR A 1105 -26.19 8.46 -12.44
C THR A 1105 -27.18 9.03 -13.46
N LYS A 1106 -28.45 8.61 -13.38
CA LYS A 1106 -29.54 9.10 -14.26
C LYS A 1106 -30.74 9.57 -13.44
N LYS A 1107 -31.32 10.72 -13.81
CA LYS A 1107 -32.58 11.23 -13.19
C LYS A 1107 -33.83 10.52 -13.72
N THR A 1108 -33.70 9.58 -14.65
CA THR A 1108 -34.82 8.84 -15.27
C THR A 1108 -35.31 7.65 -14.43
N PHE A 1109 -34.56 7.22 -13.41
CA PHE A 1109 -34.92 6.09 -12.57
C PHE A 1109 -36.26 6.32 -11.83
N LYS A 1110 -37.19 5.39 -12.02
CA LYS A 1110 -38.52 5.40 -11.36
C LYS A 1110 -38.44 4.86 -9.93
N LYS A 1111 -37.54 3.94 -9.63
CA LYS A 1111 -37.34 3.36 -8.29
C LYS A 1111 -35.87 3.40 -7.94
N VAL A 1112 -35.53 3.83 -6.71
CA VAL A 1112 -34.14 3.90 -6.25
C VAL A 1112 -34.00 3.25 -4.88
N THR A 1113 -33.00 2.38 -4.75
CA THR A 1113 -32.55 1.86 -3.46
C THR A 1113 -31.20 2.48 -3.14
N ILE A 1114 -31.11 3.17 -2.02
CA ILE A 1114 -29.84 3.62 -1.45
C ILE A 1114 -29.36 2.47 -0.57
N PRO A 1115 -28.30 1.74 -0.97
CA PRO A 1115 -27.91 0.50 -0.31
C PRO A 1115 -27.39 0.76 1.10
N ALA A 1116 -27.33 -0.28 1.93
CA ALA A 1116 -26.73 -0.17 3.26
C ALA A 1116 -25.20 -0.01 3.19
N ALA A 1117 -24.56 -0.69 2.24
CA ALA A 1117 -23.14 -0.62 1.98
C ALA A 1117 -22.85 -0.77 0.47
N VAL A 1118 -21.67 -0.36 0.03
CA VAL A 1118 -21.15 -0.55 -1.33
C VAL A 1118 -19.73 -1.08 -1.27
N LYS A 1119 -19.28 -1.81 -2.29
CA LYS A 1119 -17.88 -2.22 -2.42
C LYS A 1119 -17.13 -1.22 -3.31
N ILE A 1120 -15.98 -0.74 -2.85
CA ILE A 1120 -15.08 0.14 -3.61
C ILE A 1120 -13.67 -0.45 -3.45
N ASN A 1121 -13.02 -0.79 -4.57
CA ASN A 1121 -11.72 -1.47 -4.58
C ASN A 1121 -11.67 -2.77 -3.74
N GLY A 1122 -12.79 -3.50 -3.66
CA GLY A 1122 -12.90 -4.73 -2.85
C GLY A 1122 -13.31 -4.51 -1.39
N TYR A 1123 -13.11 -3.31 -0.84
CA TYR A 1123 -13.48 -2.98 0.54
C TYR A 1123 -14.95 -2.57 0.67
N THR A 1124 -15.57 -2.92 1.79
CA THR A 1124 -16.98 -2.62 2.06
C THR A 1124 -17.14 -1.28 2.80
N PHE A 1125 -17.77 -0.31 2.14
CA PHE A 1125 -18.08 1.00 2.72
C PHE A 1125 -19.55 1.10 3.12
N LYS A 1126 -19.83 1.47 4.38
CA LYS A 1126 -21.21 1.72 4.85
C LYS A 1126 -21.73 3.05 4.27
N VAL A 1127 -22.94 3.05 3.71
CA VAL A 1127 -23.61 4.27 3.26
C VAL A 1127 -24.26 4.94 4.45
N THR A 1128 -23.67 6.03 4.94
CA THR A 1128 -24.08 6.67 6.19
C THR A 1128 -24.84 7.97 5.98
N GLN A 1129 -24.80 8.55 4.79
CA GLN A 1129 -25.38 9.87 4.49
C GLN A 1129 -25.99 9.94 3.08
N ILE A 1130 -26.97 10.83 2.90
CA ILE A 1130 -27.48 11.26 1.58
C ILE A 1130 -27.16 12.74 1.41
N ALA A 1131 -26.51 13.10 0.30
CA ALA A 1131 -26.05 14.46 0.05
C ALA A 1131 -27.19 15.48 -0.13
N LYS A 1132 -26.84 16.76 0.04
CA LYS A 1132 -27.68 17.92 -0.29
C LYS A 1132 -28.12 17.82 -1.76
N LYS A 1133 -29.42 18.03 -2.03
CA LYS A 1133 -30.01 18.01 -3.39
C LYS A 1133 -29.82 16.71 -4.19
N ALA A 1134 -29.51 15.56 -3.58
CA ALA A 1134 -29.19 14.31 -4.27
C ALA A 1134 -30.20 13.89 -5.37
N PHE A 1135 -31.49 14.14 -5.16
CA PHE A 1135 -32.60 13.86 -6.09
C PHE A 1135 -33.39 15.13 -6.45
N TYR A 1136 -32.82 16.32 -6.25
CA TYR A 1136 -33.54 17.58 -6.46
C TYR A 1136 -34.17 17.68 -7.86
N LYS A 1137 -35.48 18.01 -7.88
CA LYS A 1137 -36.31 18.10 -9.09
C LYS A 1137 -36.34 16.81 -9.93
N ASN A 1138 -36.18 15.62 -9.33
CA ASN A 1138 -36.29 14.39 -10.08
C ASN A 1138 -37.75 14.14 -10.53
N LYS A 1139 -38.00 14.34 -11.83
CA LYS A 1139 -39.34 14.28 -12.43
C LYS A 1139 -39.88 12.86 -12.63
N LYS A 1140 -39.03 11.83 -12.55
CA LYS A 1140 -39.42 10.44 -12.87
C LYS A 1140 -39.45 9.52 -11.65
N LEU A 1141 -38.75 9.87 -10.57
CA LEU A 1141 -38.68 9.10 -9.34
C LEU A 1141 -40.06 8.89 -8.70
N GLN A 1142 -40.41 7.63 -8.43
CA GLN A 1142 -41.70 7.19 -7.87
C GLN A 1142 -41.56 6.52 -6.50
N SER A 1143 -40.44 5.83 -6.22
CA SER A 1143 -40.21 5.23 -4.90
C SER A 1143 -38.75 5.21 -4.49
N VAL A 1144 -38.49 5.39 -3.20
CA VAL A 1144 -37.14 5.34 -2.62
C VAL A 1144 -37.10 4.43 -1.39
N THR A 1145 -36.08 3.56 -1.32
CA THR A 1145 -35.75 2.78 -0.12
C THR A 1145 -34.37 3.18 0.39
N ILE A 1146 -34.28 3.59 1.66
CA ILE A 1146 -33.06 4.07 2.30
C ILE A 1146 -32.47 2.98 3.20
N GLY A 1147 -31.19 2.65 2.98
CA GLY A 1147 -30.46 1.59 3.67
C GLY A 1147 -30.34 1.78 5.19
N LYS A 1148 -30.10 0.67 5.89
CA LYS A 1148 -30.15 0.61 7.36
C LYS A 1148 -29.09 1.45 8.07
N TYR A 1149 -27.94 1.73 7.44
CA TYR A 1149 -26.83 2.49 8.05
C TYR A 1149 -26.88 4.00 7.78
N VAL A 1150 -27.83 4.48 6.97
CA VAL A 1150 -27.98 5.91 6.71
C VAL A 1150 -28.42 6.60 8.00
N THR A 1151 -27.66 7.61 8.42
CA THR A 1151 -27.90 8.39 9.63
C THR A 1151 -28.44 9.79 9.33
N ASN A 1152 -28.18 10.34 8.14
CA ASN A 1152 -28.55 11.69 7.77
C ASN A 1152 -29.15 11.78 6.34
N ILE A 1153 -30.29 12.45 6.20
CA ILE A 1153 -30.88 12.81 4.90
C ILE A 1153 -30.65 14.31 4.67
N GLY A 1154 -29.79 14.65 3.70
CA GLY A 1154 -29.30 16.01 3.48
C GLY A 1154 -30.35 17.04 3.04
N PRO A 1155 -30.02 18.35 3.12
CA PRO A 1155 -30.97 19.42 2.83
C PRO A 1155 -31.48 19.36 1.39
N SER A 1156 -32.80 19.52 1.22
CA SER A 1156 -33.47 19.44 -0.09
C SER A 1156 -33.18 18.16 -0.89
N ALA A 1157 -32.79 17.06 -0.24
CA ALA A 1157 -32.36 15.83 -0.93
C ALA A 1157 -33.39 15.31 -1.95
N PHE A 1158 -34.68 15.37 -1.65
CA PHE A 1158 -35.78 14.93 -2.53
C PHE A 1158 -36.71 16.07 -2.94
N ARG A 1159 -36.36 17.33 -2.68
CA ARG A 1159 -37.25 18.47 -2.96
C ARG A 1159 -37.68 18.51 -4.44
N ASP A 1160 -38.96 18.80 -4.66
CA ASP A 1160 -39.61 18.90 -5.97
C ASP A 1160 -39.59 17.58 -6.79
N CYS A 1161 -39.53 16.41 -6.12
CA CYS A 1161 -39.73 15.10 -6.73
C CYS A 1161 -41.22 14.82 -6.95
N LYS A 1162 -41.84 15.56 -7.89
CA LYS A 1162 -43.31 15.61 -8.09
C LYS A 1162 -43.97 14.25 -8.39
N LYS A 1163 -43.24 13.22 -8.80
CA LYS A 1163 -43.78 11.87 -9.05
C LYS A 1163 -43.53 10.86 -7.91
N LEU A 1164 -42.80 11.26 -6.86
CA LEU A 1164 -42.45 10.39 -5.74
C LEU A 1164 -43.72 10.03 -4.97
N LYS A 1165 -44.05 8.73 -4.93
CA LYS A 1165 -45.26 8.17 -4.30
C LYS A 1165 -44.97 7.56 -2.93
N SER A 1166 -43.80 6.96 -2.74
CA SER A 1166 -43.46 6.27 -1.50
C SER A 1166 -42.00 6.35 -1.10
N VAL A 1167 -41.73 6.47 0.20
CA VAL A 1167 -40.38 6.47 0.78
C VAL A 1167 -40.31 5.53 1.98
N VAL A 1168 -39.26 4.71 2.04
CA VAL A 1168 -38.89 3.90 3.20
C VAL A 1168 -37.60 4.44 3.81
N ILE A 1169 -37.69 5.02 4.99
CA ILE A 1169 -36.57 5.59 5.76
C ILE A 1169 -35.98 4.50 6.66
N GLY A 1170 -34.66 4.29 6.56
CA GLY A 1170 -33.91 3.24 7.26
C GLY A 1170 -33.92 3.36 8.78
N SER A 1171 -33.50 2.28 9.47
CA SER A 1171 -33.58 2.16 10.93
C SER A 1171 -32.58 3.01 11.72
N SER A 1172 -31.48 3.47 11.10
CA SER A 1172 -30.45 4.28 11.77
C SER A 1172 -30.56 5.79 11.51
N VAL A 1173 -31.60 6.25 10.78
CA VAL A 1173 -31.72 7.68 10.43
C VAL A 1173 -31.96 8.50 11.70
N LYS A 1174 -31.03 9.40 11.99
CA LYS A 1174 -31.05 10.31 13.15
C LYS A 1174 -31.56 11.71 12.75
N ARG A 1175 -31.33 12.13 11.51
CA ARG A 1175 -31.61 13.50 11.04
C ARG A 1175 -32.27 13.51 9.66
N ILE A 1176 -33.33 14.32 9.52
CA ILE A 1176 -33.94 14.71 8.24
C ILE A 1176 -33.80 16.23 8.12
N GLU A 1177 -33.03 16.70 7.15
CA GLU A 1177 -32.64 18.10 7.03
C GLU A 1177 -33.69 19.00 6.38
N LYS A 1178 -33.42 20.31 6.39
CA LYS A 1178 -34.34 21.37 5.95
C LYS A 1178 -34.79 21.11 4.50
N TYR A 1179 -36.10 21.18 4.27
CA TYR A 1179 -36.72 20.98 2.96
C TYR A 1179 -36.52 19.61 2.30
N ALA A 1180 -36.10 18.58 3.03
CA ALA A 1180 -35.73 17.29 2.43
C ALA A 1180 -36.76 16.71 1.43
N PHE A 1181 -38.06 16.80 1.72
CA PHE A 1181 -39.18 16.33 0.89
C PHE A 1181 -40.17 17.44 0.53
N MET A 1182 -39.71 18.69 0.47
CA MET A 1182 -40.59 19.82 0.17
C MET A 1182 -41.13 19.73 -1.26
N ASN A 1183 -42.43 20.01 -1.44
CA ASN A 1183 -43.14 19.98 -2.73
C ASN A 1183 -43.21 18.61 -3.42
N ASP A 1184 -43.05 17.51 -2.67
CA ASP A 1184 -43.27 16.16 -3.17
C ASP A 1184 -44.77 15.82 -3.17
N LYS A 1185 -45.53 16.53 -4.00
CA LYS A 1185 -47.01 16.57 -3.98
C LYS A 1185 -47.71 15.21 -4.07
N ASN A 1186 -47.03 14.20 -4.65
CA ASN A 1186 -47.57 12.85 -4.80
C ASN A 1186 -47.09 11.86 -3.74
N LEU A 1187 -46.31 12.30 -2.74
CA LEU A 1187 -45.76 11.43 -1.71
C LEU A 1187 -46.87 11.01 -0.74
N LYS A 1188 -47.40 9.80 -0.95
CA LYS A 1188 -48.57 9.24 -0.27
C LYS A 1188 -48.21 8.29 0.87
N LYS A 1189 -47.10 7.56 0.77
CA LYS A 1189 -46.72 6.50 1.74
C LYS A 1189 -45.31 6.74 2.26
N ILE A 1190 -45.17 7.00 3.56
CA ILE A 1190 -43.89 7.21 4.21
C ILE A 1190 -43.76 6.17 5.33
N THR A 1191 -42.72 5.34 5.26
CA THR A 1191 -42.40 4.35 6.30
C THR A 1191 -41.11 4.77 7.00
N ILE A 1192 -41.17 5.08 8.30
CA ILE A 1192 -40.01 5.46 9.10
C ILE A 1192 -39.65 4.31 10.01
N LYS A 1193 -38.61 3.54 9.67
CA LYS A 1193 -38.15 2.41 10.50
C LYS A 1193 -37.29 2.84 11.69
N SER A 1194 -36.77 4.07 11.67
CA SER A 1194 -35.89 4.58 12.73
C SER A 1194 -36.62 4.70 14.06
N LYS A 1195 -36.04 4.10 15.11
CA LYS A 1195 -36.42 4.30 16.52
C LYS A 1195 -35.71 5.52 17.13
N ASN A 1196 -34.67 6.03 16.44
CA ASN A 1196 -33.71 7.01 16.94
C ASN A 1196 -33.70 8.31 16.10
N LEU A 1197 -34.79 8.63 15.40
CA LEU A 1197 -34.92 9.89 14.67
C LEU A 1197 -35.00 11.05 15.67
N LYS A 1198 -33.89 11.80 15.80
CA LYS A 1198 -33.71 12.90 16.76
C LYS A 1198 -34.21 14.23 16.21
N THR A 1199 -33.97 14.48 14.92
CA THR A 1199 -34.20 15.81 14.33
C THR A 1199 -34.89 15.71 12.97
N ILE A 1200 -36.00 16.44 12.80
CA ILE A 1200 -36.66 16.66 11.52
C ILE A 1200 -36.72 18.17 11.32
N GLN A 1201 -35.92 18.77 10.45
CA GLN A 1201 -35.78 20.23 10.35
C GLN A 1201 -37.01 20.94 9.76
N LYS A 1202 -37.07 22.28 9.91
CA LYS A 1202 -38.22 23.11 9.49
C LYS A 1202 -38.55 22.85 8.01
N LYS A 1203 -39.86 22.74 7.71
CA LYS A 1203 -40.43 22.57 6.36
C LYS A 1203 -39.95 21.31 5.60
N ALA A 1204 -39.44 20.28 6.30
CA ALA A 1204 -38.96 19.05 5.67
C ALA A 1204 -40.03 18.34 4.83
N PHE A 1205 -41.30 18.40 5.23
CA PHE A 1205 -42.42 17.73 4.56
C PHE A 1205 -43.52 18.70 4.09
N THR A 1206 -43.19 19.98 3.89
CA THR A 1206 -44.18 20.96 3.40
C THR A 1206 -44.63 20.63 1.98
N ASN A 1207 -45.94 20.71 1.73
CA ASN A 1207 -46.57 20.52 0.41
C ASN A 1207 -46.41 19.10 -0.18
N ILE A 1208 -46.41 18.09 0.70
CA ILE A 1208 -46.66 16.69 0.31
C ILE A 1208 -48.17 16.41 0.20
N TYR A 1209 -48.56 15.19 -0.19
CA TYR A 1209 -49.98 14.81 -0.24
C TYR A 1209 -50.64 14.99 1.13
N SER A 1210 -51.74 15.73 1.18
CA SER A 1210 -52.37 16.14 2.45
C SER A 1210 -52.84 14.96 3.31
N LYS A 1211 -53.31 13.87 2.66
CA LYS A 1211 -53.74 12.62 3.33
C LYS A 1211 -52.63 11.55 3.35
N ALA A 1212 -51.35 11.94 3.32
CA ALA A 1212 -50.23 11.00 3.35
C ALA A 1212 -50.31 10.06 4.57
N GLU A 1213 -49.94 8.80 4.36
CA GLU A 1213 -49.85 7.77 5.39
C GLU A 1213 -48.41 7.66 5.90
N PHE A 1214 -48.22 7.85 7.20
CA PHE A 1214 -46.96 7.63 7.91
C PHE A 1214 -47.05 6.35 8.75
N LYS A 1215 -46.21 5.36 8.43
CA LYS A 1215 -45.95 4.19 9.28
C LYS A 1215 -44.71 4.44 10.11
N VAL A 1216 -44.83 4.40 11.43
CA VAL A 1216 -43.74 4.71 12.38
C VAL A 1216 -43.68 3.68 13.51
N PRO A 1217 -42.56 3.54 14.24
CA PRO A 1217 -42.44 2.53 15.29
C PRO A 1217 -43.51 2.76 16.36
N ALA A 1218 -44.19 1.69 16.80
CA ALA A 1218 -45.35 1.79 17.68
C ALA A 1218 -45.10 2.65 18.93
N LYS A 1219 -43.94 2.48 19.58
CA LYS A 1219 -43.52 3.23 20.78
C LYS A 1219 -43.22 4.72 20.52
N LYS A 1220 -43.06 5.15 19.25
CA LYS A 1220 -42.73 6.53 18.86
C LYS A 1220 -43.88 7.26 18.16
N LEU A 1221 -45.03 6.60 17.96
CA LEU A 1221 -46.17 7.13 17.19
C LEU A 1221 -46.62 8.52 17.65
N LYS A 1222 -46.85 8.71 18.96
CA LYS A 1222 -47.31 9.99 19.52
C LYS A 1222 -46.30 11.13 19.27
N ASN A 1223 -45.03 10.87 19.54
CA ASN A 1223 -43.96 11.86 19.40
C ASN A 1223 -43.70 12.20 17.92
N TYR A 1224 -43.63 11.20 17.05
CA TYR A 1224 -43.41 11.44 15.62
C TYR A 1224 -44.61 12.13 14.98
N LYS A 1225 -45.84 11.79 15.37
CA LYS A 1225 -47.03 12.53 14.92
C LYS A 1225 -46.92 14.02 15.25
N LYS A 1226 -46.64 14.37 16.51
CA LYS A 1226 -46.45 15.77 16.94
C LYS A 1226 -45.38 16.47 16.10
N HIS A 1227 -44.17 15.90 16.07
CA HIS A 1227 -43.04 16.50 15.36
C HIS A 1227 -43.26 16.60 13.84
N LEU A 1228 -43.93 15.64 13.20
CA LEU A 1228 -44.17 15.70 11.76
C LEU A 1228 -45.16 16.81 11.40
N LEU A 1229 -46.21 17.02 12.21
CA LEU A 1229 -47.15 18.12 12.03
C LEU A 1229 -46.45 19.48 12.13
N ASP A 1230 -45.56 19.65 13.13
CA ASP A 1230 -44.77 20.87 13.32
C ASP A 1230 -43.78 21.14 12.16
N ARG A 1231 -43.52 20.15 11.30
CA ARG A 1231 -42.52 20.20 10.22
C ARG A 1231 -43.14 20.15 8.82
N GLY A 1232 -44.41 20.52 8.71
CA GLY A 1232 -45.09 20.81 7.45
C GLY A 1232 -46.08 19.74 6.98
N VAL A 1233 -46.28 18.66 7.74
CA VAL A 1233 -47.32 17.65 7.48
C VAL A 1233 -48.69 18.21 7.88
N LYS A 1234 -49.72 17.97 7.05
CA LYS A 1234 -51.09 18.43 7.33
C LYS A 1234 -51.77 17.56 8.40
N THR A 1235 -52.70 18.15 9.15
CA THR A 1235 -53.50 17.46 10.18
C THR A 1235 -54.36 16.32 9.63
N THR A 1236 -54.64 16.32 8.32
CA THR A 1236 -55.37 15.28 7.60
C THR A 1236 -54.53 14.04 7.25
N ALA A 1237 -53.24 14.03 7.57
CA ALA A 1237 -52.36 12.88 7.38
C ALA A 1237 -52.72 11.71 8.33
N LYS A 1238 -52.56 10.48 7.83
CA LYS A 1238 -52.85 9.25 8.59
C LYS A 1238 -51.57 8.72 9.24
N PHE A 1239 -51.62 8.38 10.52
CA PHE A 1239 -50.48 7.82 11.25
C PHE A 1239 -50.81 6.40 11.71
N LYS A 1240 -49.97 5.44 11.34
CA LYS A 1240 -50.11 4.01 11.65
C LYS A 1240 -48.87 3.47 12.36
N LYS A 1241 -49.07 2.44 13.18
CA LYS A 1241 -47.97 1.66 13.74
C LYS A 1241 -47.30 0.85 12.63
N LEU A 1242 -45.98 0.75 12.69
CA LEU A 1242 -45.19 -0.12 11.81
C LEU A 1242 -45.55 -1.59 11.98
#